data_AF-A0A965ZA07-F1
#
_entry.id   AF-A0A965ZA07-F1
#
_cell.length_a   1.000
_cell.length_b   1.000
_cell.length_c   1.000
_cell.angle_alpha   90.00
_cell.angle_beta   90.00
_cell.angle_gamma   90.00
#
_symmetry.space_group_name_H-M   'P 1'
#
loop_
_entity.id
_entity.type
_entity.pdbx_description
1 polymer ?
#
loop_
_entity_poly.entity_id
_entity_poly.type
_entity_poly.pdbx_seq_one_letter_code
_entity_poly.pdbx_strand_id
1 'polypeptide(L)'
;MKKIAQLLTFALVIQSFFAMAVTAIPEKVQYNQPDGTALEVFLFGDEFLHWIETTDGFIIVPGQDQGLYYAETDIQGELIAGSFLVHNPNERSIAENNYTQILNKEIKFSKRQQKAAAEARKLRFNTKSGTFPTTGNNNLLMIMVNFNDTYTTYSQANFTNYMNQMGYSGIGSFKDFYYENSWGQLTINTTVTAWVNVSKSHNYYGQNDINGYDTYPHELVYEAINLVDPTVDFSQFDNDLDGEVDGIAIIHQGYGEEASGNSNDIWSHSYSIYGLYTSAQCTKDGVLVYDYTIQPELLSTGGYNGMSTIGVMCHEFGHNMGAPDYYDTDYATNGQYDGTGDWDLMGGGSWNAIGSNPPGSQPAHHNIYTKVSYNWLISNQINTPGAFQLQPTLTNPKAYYYYTQTSNEYYLLENRQQSLSNFEAALPGSGMIIYHVDQNHITTNWSSNTINISAHQGLYPKDAGKGGINTSGCPFPGITNNTSFTDISTPNSKAWNGSNTTKPITDITQTGGTVSFNFMLPPPSGVIADTSGAFPSVMISWAPPQGAQAITEKWLFYDSGTAAMAWGVGMGTFQYGICFTPAQTSGYTQVEEFSLYTGSGTPTISPVYNLSIIQDSANGSPFFSIPIPFTANFVWSTITLPTPIIFDNTRNLFFIVHVTANTGDFPFVEDQNPAYDGYSNLFCLPGQPWSTWFTLFGMSGNWRMRAKISGTIPAKGKQAITLPKTWTNHNNFNAVSELKAPIGIPTVTGAHPADNAPKNMTGYQVSRDGTPIYVCPPTIISYPDNPPCPGDYVYTVQALYYEGISPLSAQATLNYPALLQLIFSPNDGGSVIGSGLYPYNSTATASAIPSTGYEFTAWDDGIAQISTANPYAFPIMNDMTLSATFSKTTHTIVLTSVPITGGTTTGSGVYTYGTTASCVATPAVGYNFTDWTENTTALSTQQTYSFVVTQDRNLNANFALKNYTITTTAAPSAGGSTSGGGNYLHGSTVNLSASTNSGYSFVNWTESGLLYATNSSVSFTATSNRDFIANFSKNCPDTLHLNAITVNTAFPDYEAKNIILSPLRKAIFILHEENCKMS
;
A
#
# COMPACT_ATOMS: atom_id res chain seq x y z
N MET A 1 78.40 8.30 33.59
CA MET A 1 77.54 9.34 32.98
C MET A 1 78.29 10.08 31.88
N LYS A 2 78.37 9.51 30.66
CA LYS A 2 78.85 10.12 29.40
C LYS A 2 78.83 9.07 28.28
N LYS A 3 77.63 8.58 27.91
CA LYS A 3 77.39 7.69 26.75
C LYS A 3 75.90 7.47 26.40
N ILE A 4 75.02 8.43 26.76
CA ILE A 4 73.58 8.43 26.44
C ILE A 4 73.20 9.86 26.04
N ALA A 5 73.74 10.35 24.91
CA ALA A 5 73.56 11.73 24.45
C ALA A 5 73.83 11.94 22.93
N GLN A 6 73.85 10.88 22.11
CA GLN A 6 74.21 10.95 20.68
C GLN A 6 73.38 9.97 19.81
N LEU A 7 72.10 9.80 20.11
CA LEU A 7 71.19 8.91 19.36
C LEU A 7 69.74 9.47 19.31
N LEU A 8 69.60 10.79 19.33
CA LEU A 8 68.33 11.52 19.20
C LEU A 8 68.52 12.77 18.32
N THR A 9 68.76 12.53 17.03
CA THR A 9 68.71 13.52 15.95
C THR A 9 68.44 12.76 14.64
N PHE A 10 67.59 13.32 13.77
CA PHE A 10 67.04 12.70 12.55
C PHE A 10 66.07 11.53 12.77
N ALA A 11 64.90 11.87 13.32
CA ALA A 11 63.65 11.44 12.70
C ALA A 11 62.95 12.72 12.20
N LEU A 12 63.14 13.04 10.93
CA LEU A 12 62.34 14.08 10.27
C LEU A 12 60.94 13.46 10.12
N VAL A 13 59.98 13.91 10.92
CA VAL A 13 58.57 13.57 10.68
C VAL A 13 58.12 14.51 9.56
N ILE A 14 58.29 14.06 8.32
CA ILE A 14 57.61 14.66 7.18
C ILE A 14 56.13 14.36 7.41
N GLN A 15 55.37 15.41 7.74
CA GLN A 15 53.92 15.36 7.73
C GLN A 15 53.48 16.00 6.41
N SER A 16 53.29 15.19 5.37
CA SER A 16 52.49 15.60 4.23
C SER A 16 51.03 15.77 4.70
N PHE A 17 50.36 16.81 4.23
CA PHE A 17 49.00 17.19 4.59
C PHE A 17 48.26 17.71 3.34
N PHE A 18 46.92 17.69 3.37
CA PHE A 18 46.15 17.05 2.31
C PHE A 18 44.87 17.79 1.91
N ALA A 19 44.61 17.90 0.60
CA ALA A 19 43.68 18.85 -0.02
C ALA A 19 42.33 18.25 -0.55
N MET A 20 41.74 18.78 -1.63
CA MET A 20 40.59 18.26 -2.42
C MET A 20 40.81 18.85 -3.81
N ALA A 21 40.65 18.05 -4.85
CA ALA A 21 41.07 18.42 -6.19
C ALA A 21 40.12 17.92 -7.27
N VAL A 22 40.14 18.61 -8.41
CA VAL A 22 39.59 18.11 -9.66
C VAL A 22 40.24 16.78 -10.07
N THR A 23 39.46 15.93 -10.74
CA THR A 23 39.99 14.74 -11.40
C THR A 23 41.02 15.11 -12.46
N ALA A 24 41.95 14.20 -12.73
CA ALA A 24 42.77 14.23 -13.94
C ALA A 24 41.92 14.43 -15.21
N ILE A 25 42.53 15.06 -16.23
CA ILE A 25 41.86 15.39 -17.48
C ILE A 25 41.47 14.12 -18.28
N PRO A 26 40.23 14.00 -18.78
CA PRO A 26 39.75 12.81 -19.52
C PRO A 26 40.22 12.77 -20.99
N GLU A 27 41.35 13.40 -21.31
CA GLU A 27 41.89 13.55 -22.66
C GLU A 27 43.32 13.00 -22.76
N LYS A 28 43.79 12.80 -23.99
CA LYS A 28 45.19 12.41 -24.21
C LYS A 28 46.15 13.55 -23.86
N VAL A 29 47.12 13.25 -22.99
CA VAL A 29 48.23 14.14 -22.64
C VAL A 29 49.50 13.70 -23.38
N GLN A 30 50.32 14.67 -23.76
CA GLN A 30 51.60 14.47 -24.44
C GLN A 30 52.74 14.68 -23.43
N TYR A 31 53.39 13.59 -23.02
CA TYR A 31 54.51 13.62 -22.07
C TYR A 31 55.85 13.56 -22.81
N ASN A 32 56.81 14.41 -22.47
CA ASN A 32 58.14 14.39 -23.07
C ASN A 32 59.08 13.49 -22.27
N GLN A 33 59.54 12.38 -22.86
CA GLN A 33 60.48 11.47 -22.23
C GLN A 33 61.90 12.05 -22.19
N PRO A 34 62.75 11.66 -21.21
CA PRO A 34 64.14 12.14 -21.08
C PRO A 34 65.05 11.85 -22.29
N ASP A 35 64.70 10.89 -23.13
CA ASP A 35 65.42 10.57 -24.38
C ASP A 35 65.03 11.46 -25.58
N GLY A 36 64.06 12.35 -25.38
CA GLY A 36 63.55 13.28 -26.39
C GLY A 36 62.40 12.74 -27.24
N THR A 37 61.85 11.57 -26.91
CA THR A 37 60.60 11.07 -27.51
C THR A 37 59.37 11.70 -26.83
N ALA A 38 58.23 11.72 -27.52
CA ALA A 38 56.95 12.19 -26.99
C ALA A 38 55.97 11.02 -26.85
N LEU A 39 55.32 10.88 -25.70
CA LEU A 39 54.46 9.76 -25.35
C LEU A 39 53.01 10.23 -25.17
N GLU A 40 52.06 9.57 -25.85
CA GLU A 40 50.63 9.74 -25.56
C GLU A 40 50.19 8.89 -24.37
N VAL A 41 49.63 9.54 -23.36
CA VAL A 41 49.13 8.93 -22.13
C VAL A 41 47.71 9.39 -21.81
N PHE A 42 47.02 8.64 -20.96
CA PHE A 42 45.85 9.08 -20.22
C PHE A 42 46.23 9.27 -18.75
N LEU A 43 45.71 10.33 -18.14
CA LEU A 43 45.84 10.59 -16.71
C LEU A 43 44.55 10.14 -16.01
N PHE A 44 44.67 9.59 -14.81
CA PHE A 44 43.54 9.14 -14.00
C PHE A 44 43.75 9.49 -12.53
N GLY A 45 42.65 9.66 -11.79
CA GLY A 45 42.66 9.85 -10.35
C GLY A 45 42.48 11.31 -9.90
N ASP A 46 42.78 11.53 -8.63
CA ASP A 46 42.85 12.82 -7.94
C ASP A 46 44.26 13.02 -7.33
N GLU A 47 44.49 14.15 -6.65
CA GLU A 47 45.74 14.47 -5.93
C GLU A 47 46.20 13.38 -4.93
N PHE A 48 45.30 12.47 -4.52
CA PHE A 48 45.51 11.48 -3.46
C PHE A 48 45.74 10.06 -3.98
N LEU A 49 45.26 9.77 -5.18
CA LEU A 49 45.46 8.48 -5.84
C LEU A 49 45.35 8.60 -7.36
N HIS A 50 46.41 9.14 -7.98
CA HIS A 50 46.53 9.25 -9.43
C HIS A 50 47.51 8.25 -10.05
N TRP A 51 47.28 7.94 -11.32
CA TRP A 51 48.17 7.14 -12.14
C TRP A 51 48.10 7.57 -13.61
N ILE A 52 49.10 7.13 -14.35
CA ILE A 52 49.22 7.36 -15.79
C ILE A 52 49.07 6.01 -16.49
N GLU A 53 48.28 5.95 -17.57
CA GLU A 53 48.23 4.78 -18.45
C GLU A 53 48.66 5.12 -19.88
N THR A 54 49.29 4.16 -20.55
CA THR A 54 49.51 4.23 -21.99
C THR A 54 48.20 4.15 -22.76
N THR A 55 48.18 4.64 -24.01
CA THR A 55 47.04 4.50 -24.93
C THR A 55 46.61 3.05 -25.25
N ASP A 56 47.40 2.05 -24.83
CA ASP A 56 47.06 0.63 -24.90
C ASP A 56 46.86 -0.05 -23.52
N GLY A 57 46.75 0.72 -22.43
CA GLY A 57 46.31 0.26 -21.11
C GLY A 57 47.39 -0.43 -20.27
N PHE A 58 48.62 0.09 -20.25
CA PHE A 58 49.61 -0.25 -19.22
C PHE A 58 49.76 0.92 -18.25
N ILE A 59 49.70 0.65 -16.93
CA ILE A 59 50.05 1.64 -15.91
C ILE A 59 51.55 1.93 -15.97
N ILE A 60 51.92 3.20 -15.87
CA ILE A 60 53.29 3.70 -15.90
C ILE A 60 53.53 4.65 -14.73
N VAL A 61 54.78 4.72 -14.25
CA VAL A 61 55.18 5.51 -13.07
C VAL A 61 56.51 6.24 -13.35
N PRO A 62 56.75 7.40 -12.71
CA PRO A 62 57.99 8.16 -12.89
C PRO A 62 59.21 7.44 -12.30
N GLY A 63 60.32 7.49 -13.03
CA GLY A 63 61.65 7.11 -12.59
C GLY A 63 62.41 8.28 -11.94
N GLN A 64 63.61 8.01 -11.42
CA GLN A 64 64.46 9.04 -10.78
C GLN A 64 64.96 10.14 -11.74
N ASP A 65 64.85 9.91 -13.05
CA ASP A 65 65.22 10.81 -14.13
C ASP A 65 64.02 11.55 -14.75
N GLN A 66 62.84 11.46 -14.12
CA GLN A 66 61.56 11.96 -14.63
C GLN A 66 61.08 11.29 -15.94
N GLY A 67 61.66 10.14 -16.32
CA GLY A 67 61.11 9.29 -17.37
C GLY A 67 59.92 8.48 -16.88
N LEU A 68 58.95 8.20 -17.74
CA LEU A 68 57.85 7.28 -17.42
C LEU A 68 58.23 5.86 -17.81
N TYR A 69 58.18 4.96 -16.83
CA TYR A 69 58.53 3.54 -16.94
C TYR A 69 57.30 2.67 -16.68
N TYR A 70 57.24 1.49 -17.30
CA TYR A 70 56.19 0.53 -17.00
C TYR A 70 56.15 0.18 -15.51
N ALA A 71 54.97 0.19 -14.90
CA ALA A 71 54.83 -0.15 -13.49
C ALA A 71 55.07 -1.65 -13.25
N GLU A 72 55.98 -1.96 -12.33
CA GLU A 72 56.13 -3.28 -11.71
C GLU A 72 55.60 -3.23 -10.27
N THR A 73 55.50 -4.40 -9.61
CA THR A 73 55.19 -4.48 -8.17
C THR A 73 56.36 -5.06 -7.39
N ASP A 74 56.70 -4.43 -6.26
CA ASP A 74 57.69 -4.97 -5.33
C ASP A 74 57.12 -6.13 -4.48
N ILE A 75 57.91 -6.63 -3.52
CA ILE A 75 57.48 -7.75 -2.65
C ILE A 75 56.41 -7.35 -1.61
N GLN A 76 56.11 -6.06 -1.48
CA GLN A 76 55.02 -5.50 -0.68
C GLN A 76 53.77 -5.21 -1.54
N GLY A 77 53.90 -5.22 -2.87
CA GLY A 77 52.86 -4.86 -3.83
C GLY A 77 52.78 -3.35 -4.10
N GLU A 78 53.81 -2.59 -3.77
CA GLU A 78 53.93 -1.17 -4.09
C GLU A 78 54.36 -1.00 -5.56
N LEU A 79 53.79 0.00 -6.25
CA LEU A 79 54.12 0.30 -7.64
C LEU A 79 55.52 0.91 -7.73
N ILE A 80 56.38 0.31 -8.56
CA ILE A 80 57.76 0.77 -8.78
C ILE A 80 58.07 0.88 -10.28
N ALA A 81 59.00 1.77 -10.63
CA ALA A 81 59.48 1.93 -11.99
C ALA A 81 60.21 0.64 -12.46
N GLY A 82 59.68 0.03 -13.52
CA GLY A 82 60.25 -1.16 -14.14
C GLY A 82 61.46 -0.85 -15.05
N SER A 83 61.90 -1.86 -15.79
CA SER A 83 63.18 -1.81 -16.50
C SER A 83 63.19 -1.09 -17.87
N PHE A 84 62.04 -0.62 -18.38
CA PHE A 84 61.92 -0.03 -19.71
C PHE A 84 61.22 1.33 -19.68
N LEU A 85 61.86 2.31 -20.33
CA LEU A 85 61.27 3.62 -20.65
C LEU A 85 60.16 3.41 -21.70
N VAL A 86 59.01 4.04 -21.47
CA VAL A 86 57.77 3.74 -22.20
C VAL A 86 57.69 4.54 -23.50
N HIS A 87 57.42 3.85 -24.61
CA HIS A 87 57.15 4.46 -25.92
C HIS A 87 55.72 4.19 -26.40
N ASN A 88 55.24 5.02 -27.34
CA ASN A 88 53.97 4.79 -28.02
C ASN A 88 53.98 3.40 -28.69
N PRO A 89 52.85 2.66 -28.75
CA PRO A 89 52.81 1.28 -29.25
C PRO A 89 53.47 1.05 -30.63
N ASN A 90 53.47 2.05 -31.51
CA ASN A 90 54.05 1.97 -32.86
C ASN A 90 55.57 2.26 -32.91
N GLU A 91 56.14 2.78 -31.82
CA GLU A 91 57.55 3.23 -31.73
C GLU A 91 58.40 2.29 -30.87
N ARG A 92 57.76 1.36 -30.16
CA ARG A 92 58.38 0.42 -29.24
C ARG A 92 59.46 -0.45 -29.90
N SER A 93 60.56 -0.65 -29.18
CA SER A 93 61.59 -1.59 -29.61
C SER A 93 61.11 -3.05 -29.58
N ILE A 94 61.81 -3.97 -30.24
CA ILE A 94 61.50 -5.42 -30.15
C ILE A 94 61.63 -5.93 -28.71
N ALA A 95 62.60 -5.40 -27.94
CA ALA A 95 62.79 -5.78 -26.54
C ALA A 95 61.62 -5.33 -25.66
N GLU A 96 61.17 -4.09 -25.83
CA GLU A 96 60.01 -3.52 -25.14
C GLU A 96 58.70 -4.23 -25.52
N ASN A 97 58.50 -4.56 -26.80
CA ASN A 97 57.34 -5.34 -27.25
C ASN A 97 57.30 -6.78 -26.70
N ASN A 98 58.46 -7.38 -26.39
CA ASN A 98 58.51 -8.67 -25.70
C ASN A 98 58.26 -8.53 -24.19
N TYR A 99 58.64 -7.40 -23.61
CA TYR A 99 58.43 -7.07 -22.19
C TYR A 99 56.96 -6.73 -21.90
N THR A 100 56.29 -5.94 -22.76
CA THR A 100 54.85 -5.66 -22.63
C THR A 100 53.97 -6.90 -22.76
N GLN A 101 54.41 -7.96 -23.46
CA GLN A 101 53.69 -9.24 -23.53
C GLN A 101 53.68 -10.04 -22.21
N ILE A 102 54.58 -9.75 -21.27
CA ILE A 102 54.66 -10.44 -19.97
C ILE A 102 54.21 -9.57 -18.79
N LEU A 103 53.99 -8.27 -19.02
CA LEU A 103 53.46 -7.35 -18.01
C LEU A 103 51.96 -7.58 -17.79
N ASN A 104 51.53 -7.47 -16.53
CA ASN A 104 50.11 -7.39 -16.20
C ASN A 104 49.59 -5.97 -16.46
N LYS A 105 48.43 -5.85 -17.11
CA LYS A 105 47.71 -4.57 -17.26
C LYS A 105 46.83 -4.24 -16.07
N GLU A 106 46.39 -5.26 -15.33
CA GLU A 106 45.50 -5.15 -14.18
C GLU A 106 46.27 -4.98 -12.85
N ILE A 107 47.43 -4.32 -12.89
CA ILE A 107 48.13 -3.92 -11.65
C ILE A 107 47.30 -2.81 -10.99
N LYS A 108 47.25 -2.77 -9.66
CA LYS A 108 46.50 -1.77 -8.87
C LYS A 108 47.34 -1.35 -7.66
N PHE A 109 47.06 -0.16 -7.13
CA PHE A 109 47.72 0.37 -5.93
C PHE A 109 47.68 -0.58 -4.75
N SER A 110 48.73 -0.57 -3.94
CA SER A 110 48.78 -1.38 -2.72
C SER A 110 47.69 -0.95 -1.71
N LYS A 111 47.29 -1.89 -0.84
CA LYS A 111 46.41 -1.57 0.31
C LYS A 111 46.99 -0.51 1.25
N ARG A 112 48.30 -0.29 1.21
CA ARG A 112 48.99 0.76 1.99
C ARG A 112 48.75 2.13 1.38
N GLN A 113 48.93 2.28 0.06
CA GLN A 113 48.64 3.51 -0.68
C GLN A 113 47.16 3.89 -0.57
N GLN A 114 46.24 2.95 -0.81
CA GLN A 114 44.80 3.16 -0.63
C GLN A 114 44.45 3.61 0.81
N LYS A 115 45.08 3.01 1.83
CA LYS A 115 44.88 3.40 3.23
C LYS A 115 45.48 4.78 3.53
N ALA A 116 46.62 5.13 2.96
CA ALA A 116 47.24 6.45 3.11
C ALA A 116 46.32 7.54 2.54
N ALA A 117 45.82 7.37 1.30
CA ALA A 117 44.84 8.25 0.67
C ALA A 117 43.55 8.38 1.52
N ALA A 118 43.02 7.27 2.03
CA ALA A 118 41.81 7.28 2.87
C ALA A 118 42.02 7.89 4.28
N GLU A 119 43.24 7.85 4.84
CA GLU A 119 43.59 8.54 6.09
C GLU A 119 43.89 10.03 5.84
N ALA A 120 44.50 10.37 4.71
CA ALA A 120 44.75 11.74 4.25
C ALA A 120 43.45 12.56 4.15
N ARG A 121 42.47 12.06 3.37
CA ARG A 121 41.14 12.68 3.19
C ARG A 121 40.42 12.93 4.52
N LYS A 122 40.50 12.00 5.48
CA LYS A 122 39.85 12.11 6.81
C LYS A 122 40.50 13.13 7.73
N LEU A 123 41.79 13.42 7.57
CA LEU A 123 42.46 14.42 8.40
C LEU A 123 42.03 15.84 8.00
N ARG A 124 41.78 16.08 6.70
CA ARG A 124 41.39 17.41 6.21
C ARG A 124 40.05 17.88 6.76
N PHE A 125 38.99 17.08 6.70
CA PHE A 125 37.63 17.51 7.09
C PHE A 125 37.43 17.83 8.59
N ASN A 126 38.48 17.79 9.41
CA ASN A 126 38.48 18.41 10.73
C ASN A 126 38.84 19.92 10.69
N THR A 127 39.16 20.49 9.52
CA THR A 127 39.23 21.94 9.28
C THR A 127 37.88 22.47 8.78
N LYS A 128 37.67 23.79 8.89
CA LYS A 128 36.50 24.49 8.36
C LYS A 128 36.45 24.25 6.82
N SER A 129 35.24 24.05 6.30
CA SER A 129 34.95 23.90 4.86
C SER A 129 33.56 24.49 4.62
N GLY A 130 33.32 25.07 3.45
CA GLY A 130 32.13 25.90 3.21
C GLY A 130 32.21 27.25 3.92
N THR A 131 33.39 27.87 3.94
CA THR A 131 33.59 29.24 4.45
C THR A 131 32.96 30.28 3.54
N PHE A 132 32.96 30.09 2.22
CA PHE A 132 32.50 31.12 1.30
C PHE A 132 30.96 31.24 1.27
N PRO A 133 30.37 32.42 1.55
CA PRO A 133 28.92 32.58 1.58
C PRO A 133 28.29 32.28 0.21
N THR A 134 27.36 31.33 0.19
CA THR A 134 26.76 30.80 -1.05
C THR A 134 25.76 31.75 -1.71
N THR A 135 25.42 32.89 -1.09
CA THR A 135 24.49 33.89 -1.63
C THR A 135 25.01 35.30 -1.34
N GLY A 136 24.45 36.30 -2.04
CA GLY A 136 24.84 37.70 -1.88
C GLY A 136 25.70 38.23 -3.03
N ASN A 137 26.39 39.34 -2.77
CA ASN A 137 27.31 39.97 -3.70
C ASN A 137 28.68 40.09 -3.02
N ASN A 138 29.50 39.06 -3.23
CA ASN A 138 30.65 38.76 -2.40
C ASN A 138 31.95 39.03 -3.19
N ASN A 139 33.02 39.31 -2.48
CA ASN A 139 34.35 39.58 -3.04
C ASN A 139 35.21 38.33 -2.93
N LEU A 140 36.01 38.08 -3.97
CA LEU A 140 37.05 37.06 -3.99
C LEU A 140 38.40 37.72 -4.29
N LEU A 141 39.47 37.29 -3.62
CA LEU A 141 40.84 37.66 -3.98
C LEU A 141 41.42 36.58 -4.89
N MET A 142 42.01 36.98 -6.02
CA MET A 142 42.86 36.12 -6.84
C MET A 142 44.29 36.63 -6.81
N ILE A 143 45.21 35.85 -6.22
CA ILE A 143 46.65 36.14 -6.20
C ILE A 143 47.32 35.40 -7.37
N MET A 144 48.05 36.13 -8.21
CA MET A 144 48.82 35.53 -9.31
C MET A 144 50.29 35.35 -8.90
N VAL A 145 50.82 34.13 -9.01
CA VAL A 145 52.13 33.72 -8.46
C VAL A 145 53.07 33.16 -9.54
N ASN A 146 54.22 33.81 -9.73
CA ASN A 146 55.31 33.35 -10.60
C ASN A 146 56.47 32.80 -9.76
N PHE A 147 57.16 31.78 -10.26
CA PHE A 147 58.32 31.20 -9.57
C PHE A 147 59.60 32.00 -9.85
N ASN A 148 60.67 31.76 -9.07
CA ASN A 148 61.91 32.54 -9.20
C ASN A 148 62.69 32.27 -10.50
N ASP A 149 62.37 31.19 -11.20
CA ASP A 149 63.07 30.65 -12.37
C ASP A 149 62.18 30.59 -13.63
N THR A 150 60.92 31.06 -13.55
CA THR A 150 59.94 31.00 -14.64
C THR A 150 59.43 32.37 -15.07
N TYR A 151 58.64 32.38 -16.15
CA TYR A 151 58.04 33.57 -16.73
C TYR A 151 56.56 33.33 -17.07
N THR A 152 55.74 34.33 -16.78
CA THR A 152 54.29 34.34 -16.99
C THR A 152 53.95 34.57 -18.47
N THR A 153 52.93 33.88 -18.98
CA THR A 153 52.43 34.00 -20.36
C THR A 153 51.33 35.06 -20.47
N TYR A 154 50.44 35.12 -19.48
CA TYR A 154 49.23 35.93 -19.48
C TYR A 154 49.31 37.08 -18.47
N SER A 155 48.59 38.17 -18.76
CA SER A 155 48.61 39.38 -17.94
C SER A 155 47.50 39.40 -16.89
N GLN A 156 47.65 40.27 -15.87
CA GLN A 156 46.58 40.57 -14.91
C GLN A 156 45.25 40.93 -15.60
N ALA A 157 45.29 41.61 -16.75
CA ALA A 157 44.09 41.96 -17.50
C ALA A 157 43.41 40.73 -18.14
N ASN A 158 44.17 39.69 -18.49
CA ASN A 158 43.61 38.42 -18.98
C ASN A 158 42.81 37.73 -17.86
N PHE A 159 43.42 37.57 -16.67
CA PHE A 159 42.75 36.95 -15.52
C PHE A 159 41.62 37.81 -14.94
N THR A 160 41.75 39.15 -14.96
CA THR A 160 40.64 40.05 -14.59
C THR A 160 39.41 39.84 -15.47
N ASN A 161 39.61 39.64 -16.79
CA ASN A 161 38.53 39.36 -17.72
C ASN A 161 37.98 37.94 -17.56
N TYR A 162 38.84 36.93 -17.44
CA TYR A 162 38.46 35.54 -17.16
C TYR A 162 37.58 35.41 -15.90
N MET A 163 37.89 36.18 -14.84
CA MET A 163 37.11 36.15 -13.62
C MET A 163 35.83 36.99 -13.66
N ASN A 164 35.82 38.16 -14.32
CA ASN A 164 34.76 39.17 -14.15
C ASN A 164 34.04 39.65 -15.43
N GLN A 165 34.56 39.36 -16.63
CA GLN A 165 33.99 39.92 -17.86
C GLN A 165 32.72 39.15 -18.27
N MET A 166 31.57 39.82 -18.19
CA MET A 166 30.29 39.30 -18.69
C MET A 166 30.42 38.77 -20.13
N GLY A 167 30.11 37.49 -20.33
CA GLY A 167 30.20 36.81 -21.63
C GLY A 167 31.63 36.58 -22.13
N TYR A 168 32.61 36.44 -21.23
CA TYR A 168 34.01 36.20 -21.57
C TYR A 168 34.19 35.09 -22.61
N SER A 169 35.01 35.37 -23.64
CA SER A 169 35.30 34.49 -24.77
C SER A 169 34.07 33.91 -25.50
N GLY A 170 32.88 34.53 -25.35
CA GLY A 170 31.63 34.06 -25.94
C GLY A 170 30.96 32.89 -25.21
N ILE A 171 31.55 32.41 -24.10
CA ILE A 171 30.96 31.39 -23.23
C ILE A 171 30.48 32.08 -21.95
N GLY A 172 31.42 32.58 -21.14
CA GLY A 172 31.21 33.24 -19.86
C GLY A 172 32.49 33.26 -19.02
N SER A 173 32.51 34.14 -18.02
CA SER A 173 33.54 34.28 -16.97
C SER A 173 33.19 33.44 -15.72
N PHE A 174 34.12 33.33 -14.78
CA PHE A 174 33.87 32.73 -13.45
C PHE A 174 32.64 33.34 -12.77
N LYS A 175 32.52 34.67 -12.84
CA LYS A 175 31.35 35.42 -12.38
C LYS A 175 30.07 35.02 -13.10
N ASP A 176 30.09 34.88 -14.43
CA ASP A 176 28.92 34.45 -15.20
C ASP A 176 28.45 33.04 -14.79
N PHE A 177 29.39 32.11 -14.58
CA PHE A 177 29.08 30.73 -14.21
C PHE A 177 28.30 30.66 -12.89
N TYR A 178 28.77 31.31 -11.82
CA TYR A 178 28.07 31.30 -10.54
C TYR A 178 26.79 32.14 -10.52
N TYR A 179 26.76 33.23 -11.28
CA TYR A 179 25.54 34.02 -11.47
C TYR A 179 24.45 33.21 -12.19
N GLU A 180 24.79 32.48 -13.25
CA GLU A 180 23.85 31.61 -13.97
C GLU A 180 23.43 30.40 -13.11
N ASN A 181 24.38 29.75 -12.43
CA ASN A 181 24.11 28.60 -11.57
C ASN A 181 23.11 28.89 -10.45
N SER A 182 23.20 30.08 -9.85
CA SER A 182 22.41 30.52 -8.70
C SER A 182 21.14 31.31 -9.06
N TRP A 183 20.85 31.47 -10.35
CA TRP A 183 19.78 32.37 -10.84
C TRP A 183 19.92 33.82 -10.34
N GLY A 184 21.15 34.30 -10.22
CA GLY A 184 21.50 35.64 -9.74
C GLY A 184 21.45 35.81 -8.21
N GLN A 185 21.32 34.74 -7.44
CA GLN A 185 21.35 34.79 -5.96
C GLN A 185 22.77 34.90 -5.40
N LEU A 186 23.78 34.50 -6.18
CA LEU A 186 25.20 34.71 -5.89
C LEU A 186 25.84 35.51 -7.02
N THR A 187 26.53 36.59 -6.65
CA THR A 187 27.38 37.37 -7.55
C THR A 187 28.76 37.46 -6.91
N ILE A 188 29.82 37.07 -7.63
CA ILE A 188 31.20 37.15 -7.13
C ILE A 188 31.94 38.25 -7.90
N ASN A 189 32.67 39.10 -7.19
CA ASN A 189 33.52 40.15 -7.75
C ASN A 189 34.97 39.83 -7.39
N THR A 190 35.79 39.48 -8.38
CA THR A 190 37.16 39.03 -8.11
C THR A 190 38.16 40.17 -8.28
N THR A 191 38.87 40.50 -7.21
CA THR A 191 40.05 41.37 -7.25
C THR A 191 41.26 40.53 -7.64
N VAL A 192 41.86 40.79 -8.79
CA VAL A 192 43.05 40.07 -9.28
C VAL A 192 44.29 40.91 -8.99
N THR A 193 45.29 40.36 -8.30
CA THR A 193 46.55 41.06 -7.98
C THR A 193 47.44 41.22 -9.21
N ALA A 194 48.52 42.00 -9.11
CA ALA A 194 49.64 41.84 -10.03
C ALA A 194 50.37 40.50 -9.74
N TRP A 195 51.14 40.00 -10.71
CA TRP A 195 52.02 38.83 -10.50
C TRP A 195 53.06 39.13 -9.41
N VAL A 196 53.12 38.27 -8.38
CA VAL A 196 54.20 38.26 -7.38
C VAL A 196 55.19 37.15 -7.68
N ASN A 197 56.48 37.40 -7.44
CA ASN A 197 57.52 36.37 -7.58
C ASN A 197 57.82 35.76 -6.20
N VAL A 198 57.59 34.46 -6.05
CA VAL A 198 58.02 33.72 -4.84
C VAL A 198 59.51 33.39 -4.90
N SER A 199 60.10 33.09 -3.74
CA SER A 199 61.56 33.05 -3.54
C SER A 199 62.25 31.78 -4.04
N LYS A 200 61.51 30.68 -4.25
CA LYS A 200 62.06 29.38 -4.68
C LYS A 200 61.61 29.04 -6.12
N SER A 201 62.20 27.96 -6.65
CA SER A 201 61.96 27.47 -8.01
C SER A 201 60.63 26.74 -8.16
N HIS A 202 60.12 26.65 -9.40
CA HIS A 202 58.96 25.83 -9.79
C HIS A 202 58.96 24.45 -9.11
N ASN A 203 59.99 23.64 -9.41
CA ASN A 203 60.14 22.27 -8.89
C ASN A 203 60.39 22.21 -7.37
N TYR A 204 60.55 23.33 -6.65
CA TYR A 204 60.54 23.25 -5.19
C TYR A 204 59.12 23.12 -4.67
N TYR A 205 58.18 23.92 -5.19
CA TYR A 205 56.84 24.02 -4.64
C TYR A 205 55.93 22.88 -5.09
N GLY A 206 56.00 22.46 -6.36
CA GLY A 206 55.17 21.38 -6.94
C GLY A 206 55.83 19.99 -6.98
N GLN A 207 56.85 19.72 -6.15
CA GLN A 207 57.43 18.36 -6.11
C GLN A 207 56.57 17.41 -5.26
N ASN A 208 56.36 16.20 -5.78
CA ASN A 208 55.63 15.15 -5.07
C ASN A 208 56.48 14.36 -4.05
N ASP A 209 55.83 13.93 -2.97
CA ASP A 209 56.39 13.05 -1.95
C ASP A 209 56.41 11.58 -2.41
N ILE A 210 56.88 10.67 -1.55
CA ILE A 210 57.00 9.24 -1.88
C ILE A 210 55.67 8.53 -2.20
N ASN A 211 54.54 9.13 -1.84
CA ASN A 211 53.20 8.61 -2.12
C ASN A 211 52.56 9.27 -3.35
N GLY A 212 53.23 10.24 -3.97
CA GLY A 212 52.69 11.07 -5.06
C GLY A 212 52.09 12.40 -4.59
N TYR A 213 52.32 12.85 -3.36
CA TYR A 213 51.61 14.02 -2.82
C TYR A 213 52.40 15.32 -2.90
N ASP A 214 51.75 16.35 -3.41
CA ASP A 214 52.24 17.73 -3.51
C ASP A 214 52.83 18.23 -2.18
N THR A 215 54.15 18.47 -2.12
CA THR A 215 54.83 18.59 -0.80
C THR A 215 54.80 20.00 -0.21
N TYR A 216 54.90 21.05 -1.04
CA TYR A 216 55.10 22.44 -0.59
C TYR A 216 54.16 23.53 -1.15
N PRO A 217 52.99 23.28 -1.79
CA PRO A 217 52.05 24.36 -2.14
C PRO A 217 51.65 25.26 -0.96
N HIS A 218 51.53 24.69 0.25
CA HIS A 218 51.23 25.46 1.47
C HIS A 218 52.32 26.49 1.85
N GLU A 219 53.56 26.33 1.39
CA GLU A 219 54.61 27.35 1.53
C GLU A 219 54.45 28.44 0.47
N LEU A 220 54.13 28.07 -0.78
CA LEU A 220 53.86 29.02 -1.86
C LEU A 220 52.72 29.96 -1.50
N VAL A 221 51.59 29.43 -1.01
CA VAL A 221 50.41 30.24 -0.67
C VAL A 221 50.70 31.17 0.51
N TYR A 222 51.35 30.66 1.56
CA TYR A 222 51.76 31.50 2.69
C TYR A 222 52.71 32.62 2.26
N GLU A 223 53.69 32.33 1.40
CA GLU A 223 54.59 33.35 0.87
C GLU A 223 53.85 34.37 -0.01
N ALA A 224 52.97 33.93 -0.90
CA ALA A 224 52.17 34.78 -1.78
C ALA A 224 51.25 35.74 -0.99
N ILE A 225 50.57 35.25 0.05
CA ILE A 225 49.78 36.08 0.98
C ILE A 225 50.64 37.20 1.59
N ASN A 226 51.84 36.86 2.09
CA ASN A 226 52.76 37.84 2.67
C ASN A 226 53.34 38.84 1.65
N LEU A 227 53.45 38.47 0.38
CA LEU A 227 53.92 39.35 -0.69
C LEU A 227 52.87 40.39 -1.12
N VAL A 228 51.57 40.06 -1.04
CA VAL A 228 50.49 40.97 -1.43
C VAL A 228 49.94 41.84 -0.28
N ASP A 229 50.10 41.39 0.97
CA ASP A 229 49.75 42.08 2.23
C ASP A 229 50.07 43.59 2.28
N PRO A 230 51.21 44.11 1.76
CA PRO A 230 51.44 45.56 1.73
C PRO A 230 50.56 46.35 0.75
N THR A 231 49.73 45.68 -0.06
CA THR A 231 48.97 46.24 -1.19
C THR A 231 47.51 45.78 -1.26
N VAL A 232 47.13 44.76 -0.48
CA VAL A 232 45.81 44.16 -0.42
C VAL A 232 45.33 44.25 1.02
N ASP A 233 44.15 44.83 1.21
CA ASP A 233 43.45 44.86 2.50
C ASP A 233 42.56 43.60 2.58
N PHE A 234 43.00 42.63 3.38
CA PHE A 234 42.34 41.33 3.45
C PHE A 234 40.95 41.38 4.10
N SER A 235 40.64 42.42 4.88
CA SER A 235 39.32 42.59 5.51
C SER A 235 38.18 42.81 4.50
N GLN A 236 38.49 43.07 3.23
CA GLN A 236 37.50 43.21 2.14
C GLN A 236 36.98 41.87 1.59
N PHE A 237 37.55 40.75 2.03
CA PHE A 237 37.21 39.38 1.60
C PHE A 237 36.66 38.51 2.75
N ASP A 238 36.40 39.13 3.90
CA ASP A 238 35.51 38.64 4.97
C ASP A 238 34.10 39.18 4.63
N ASN A 239 33.30 38.41 3.90
CA ASN A 239 32.03 38.91 3.34
C ASN A 239 30.85 38.76 4.32
N ASP A 240 30.94 37.89 5.32
CA ASP A 240 29.90 37.69 6.34
C ASP A 240 30.24 38.32 7.72
N LEU A 241 31.48 38.83 7.88
CA LEU A 241 32.01 39.50 9.06
C LEU A 241 32.23 38.56 10.26
N ASP A 242 32.55 37.28 10.02
CA ASP A 242 32.92 36.32 11.07
C ASP A 242 34.37 36.49 11.59
N GLY A 243 35.20 37.27 10.88
CA GLY A 243 36.59 37.56 11.22
C GLY A 243 37.61 36.74 10.43
N GLU A 244 37.20 36.04 9.40
CA GLU A 244 38.03 35.17 8.56
C GLU A 244 37.86 35.53 7.08
N VAL A 245 38.88 35.31 6.25
CA VAL A 245 38.75 35.47 4.80
C VAL A 245 38.08 34.23 4.22
N ASP A 246 36.95 34.43 3.56
CA ASP A 246 36.08 33.38 3.02
C ASP A 246 36.75 32.44 2.00
N GLY A 247 37.75 32.96 1.29
CA GLY A 247 38.55 32.21 0.34
C GLY A 247 39.47 33.09 -0.51
N ILE A 248 40.57 32.49 -0.97
CA ILE A 248 41.51 33.09 -1.92
C ILE A 248 41.73 32.11 -3.07
N ALA A 249 41.67 32.60 -4.31
CA ALA A 249 42.14 31.86 -5.48
C ALA A 249 43.62 32.16 -5.75
N ILE A 250 44.40 31.16 -6.12
CA ILE A 250 45.82 31.27 -6.46
C ILE A 250 46.00 30.78 -7.89
N ILE A 251 46.43 31.66 -8.79
CA ILE A 251 46.89 31.25 -10.13
C ILE A 251 48.41 31.16 -10.09
N HIS A 252 48.96 29.95 -10.20
CA HIS A 252 50.41 29.78 -10.35
C HIS A 252 50.80 29.77 -11.83
N GLN A 253 52.01 30.23 -12.15
CA GLN A 253 52.58 30.12 -13.49
C GLN A 253 52.73 28.63 -13.89
N GLY A 254 52.63 28.32 -15.18
CA GLY A 254 52.84 26.97 -15.70
C GLY A 254 51.55 26.15 -15.85
N TYR A 255 51.71 24.83 -16.04
CA TYR A 255 50.61 23.85 -16.16
C TYR A 255 50.33 23.21 -14.80
N GLY A 256 49.17 22.55 -14.65
CA GLY A 256 48.81 21.77 -13.47
C GLY A 256 49.05 20.28 -13.71
N GLU A 257 49.43 19.54 -12.67
CA GLU A 257 49.75 18.11 -12.78
C GLU A 257 48.55 17.30 -13.31
N GLU A 258 47.32 17.68 -12.97
CA GLU A 258 46.08 17.04 -13.42
C GLU A 258 45.89 17.03 -14.94
N ALA A 259 46.64 17.87 -15.66
CA ALA A 259 46.58 18.00 -17.12
C ALA A 259 47.94 17.85 -17.83
N SER A 260 49.07 17.87 -17.10
CA SER A 260 50.41 17.68 -17.67
C SER A 260 51.01 16.29 -17.35
N GLY A 261 50.64 15.68 -16.22
CA GLY A 261 51.25 14.46 -15.69
C GLY A 261 52.71 14.65 -15.22
N ASN A 262 53.18 15.89 -15.05
CA ASN A 262 54.53 16.19 -14.58
C ASN A 262 54.54 16.38 -13.05
N SER A 263 55.19 15.46 -12.33
CA SER A 263 55.35 15.46 -10.86
C SER A 263 56.19 16.60 -10.23
N ASN A 264 56.35 17.70 -10.98
CA ASN A 264 56.94 18.97 -10.52
C ASN A 264 55.98 20.15 -10.70
N ASP A 265 54.87 19.96 -11.43
CA ASP A 265 53.75 20.89 -11.54
C ASP A 265 52.85 20.68 -10.30
N ILE A 266 52.10 21.70 -9.88
CA ILE A 266 51.17 21.60 -8.74
C ILE A 266 49.86 20.96 -9.24
N TRP A 267 49.27 20.02 -8.49
CA TRP A 267 47.93 19.52 -8.79
C TRP A 267 46.89 20.54 -8.32
N SER A 268 45.95 20.96 -9.18
CA SER A 268 44.92 21.94 -8.82
C SER A 268 44.07 21.49 -7.62
N HIS A 269 43.98 22.30 -6.57
CA HIS A 269 43.29 21.90 -5.34
C HIS A 269 42.73 23.05 -4.50
N SER A 270 41.69 22.78 -3.71
CA SER A 270 41.28 23.55 -2.54
C SER A 270 42.01 23.05 -1.30
N TYR A 271 42.56 23.92 -0.44
CA TYR A 271 43.17 23.52 0.83
C TYR A 271 43.14 24.62 1.91
N SER A 272 43.68 24.30 3.09
CA SER A 272 43.67 25.11 4.28
C SER A 272 45.07 25.13 4.91
N ILE A 273 45.71 26.31 4.99
CA ILE A 273 46.98 26.45 5.74
C ILE A 273 46.76 26.57 7.26
N TYR A 274 45.53 26.39 7.74
CA TYR A 274 45.18 26.44 9.16
C TYR A 274 45.89 25.33 9.93
N GLY A 275 46.52 25.70 11.05
CA GLY A 275 47.28 24.76 11.90
C GLY A 275 48.68 24.43 11.39
N LEU A 276 49.01 24.70 10.11
CA LEU A 276 50.39 24.67 9.61
C LEU A 276 51.19 25.89 10.10
N TYR A 277 50.52 27.04 10.22
CA TYR A 277 51.05 28.27 10.78
C TYR A 277 50.23 28.70 12.01
N THR A 278 50.82 29.50 12.89
CA THR A 278 50.09 30.05 14.04
C THR A 278 49.05 31.09 13.60
N SER A 279 47.96 31.25 14.35
CA SER A 279 46.92 32.24 13.99
C SER A 279 47.50 33.65 13.77
N ALA A 280 48.47 34.06 14.59
CA ALA A 280 49.15 35.35 14.45
C ALA A 280 50.01 35.50 13.18
N GLN A 281 50.38 34.40 12.50
CA GLN A 281 51.03 34.41 11.19
C GLN A 281 50.03 34.49 10.04
N CYS A 282 48.82 33.94 10.23
CA CYS A 282 47.71 33.95 9.27
C CYS A 282 46.84 35.21 9.37
N THR A 283 46.86 35.95 10.49
CA THR A 283 46.05 37.18 10.64
C THR A 283 46.62 38.34 9.82
N LYS A 284 45.86 38.82 8.85
CA LYS A 284 46.13 40.02 8.02
C LYS A 284 44.98 41.01 8.17
N ASP A 285 45.29 42.30 8.30
CA ASP A 285 44.29 43.38 8.48
C ASP A 285 43.23 43.19 9.58
N GLY A 286 43.47 42.29 10.53
CA GLY A 286 42.55 41.93 11.61
C GLY A 286 41.68 40.69 11.35
N VAL A 287 41.72 40.11 10.15
CA VAL A 287 41.02 38.87 9.76
C VAL A 287 41.97 37.69 9.61
N LEU A 288 41.50 36.46 9.78
CA LEU A 288 42.32 35.25 9.63
C LEU A 288 42.33 34.78 8.17
N VAL A 289 43.51 34.62 7.58
CA VAL A 289 43.68 34.22 6.18
C VAL A 289 44.30 32.83 6.11
N TYR A 290 43.54 31.83 5.62
CA TYR A 290 44.00 30.45 5.67
C TYR A 290 43.41 29.47 4.64
N ASP A 291 42.17 29.63 4.19
CA ASP A 291 41.58 28.77 3.16
C ASP A 291 41.85 29.33 1.75
N TYR A 292 42.25 28.45 0.84
CA TYR A 292 42.62 28.81 -0.52
C TYR A 292 42.20 27.74 -1.54
N THR A 293 42.19 28.15 -2.80
CA THR A 293 42.23 27.25 -3.96
C THR A 293 43.42 27.62 -4.84
N ILE A 294 44.03 26.64 -5.52
CA ILE A 294 45.17 26.85 -6.41
C ILE A 294 44.93 26.15 -7.75
N GLN A 295 45.25 26.85 -8.85
CA GLN A 295 45.09 26.40 -10.22
C GLN A 295 46.21 26.93 -11.13
N PRO A 296 46.51 26.28 -12.27
CA PRO A 296 47.55 26.71 -13.19
C PRO A 296 47.16 27.89 -14.08
N GLU A 297 48.17 28.59 -14.60
CA GLU A 297 48.06 29.59 -15.65
C GLU A 297 47.69 28.97 -17.01
N LEU A 298 48.21 27.77 -17.30
CA LEU A 298 48.22 27.16 -18.62
C LEU A 298 47.56 25.78 -18.68
N LEU A 299 46.99 25.47 -19.84
CA LEU A 299 46.48 24.16 -20.23
C LEU A 299 47.02 23.77 -21.62
N SER A 300 47.57 22.56 -21.76
CA SER A 300 48.06 22.01 -23.04
C SER A 300 47.59 20.56 -23.24
N THR A 301 46.55 20.37 -24.04
CA THR A 301 45.86 19.09 -24.24
C THR A 301 45.07 19.08 -25.55
N GLY A 302 44.86 17.93 -26.19
CA GLY A 302 43.96 17.81 -27.36
C GLY A 302 44.28 18.72 -28.56
N GLY A 303 45.52 19.24 -28.66
CA GLY A 303 45.91 20.24 -29.66
C GLY A 303 45.62 21.71 -29.26
N TYR A 304 44.98 21.95 -28.12
CA TYR A 304 44.97 23.24 -27.44
C TYR A 304 46.28 23.46 -26.67
N ASN A 305 46.78 24.69 -26.69
CA ASN A 305 47.82 25.16 -25.78
C ASN A 305 47.57 26.65 -25.52
N GLY A 306 47.26 27.01 -24.29
CA GLY A 306 46.85 28.35 -23.92
C GLY A 306 46.53 28.49 -22.44
N MET A 307 45.73 29.50 -22.09
CA MET A 307 45.31 29.79 -20.72
C MET A 307 44.41 28.68 -20.18
N SER A 308 44.51 28.38 -18.88
CA SER A 308 43.62 27.42 -18.22
C SER A 308 42.15 27.77 -18.40
N THR A 309 41.33 26.73 -18.54
CA THR A 309 39.88 26.87 -18.71
C THR A 309 39.17 27.08 -17.38
N ILE A 310 37.88 27.37 -17.43
CA ILE A 310 37.07 27.78 -16.27
C ILE A 310 36.65 26.62 -15.36
N GLY A 311 36.62 25.40 -15.90
CA GLY A 311 36.13 24.20 -15.23
C GLY A 311 36.82 23.88 -13.92
N VAL A 312 38.16 23.85 -13.92
CA VAL A 312 38.98 23.59 -12.71
C VAL A 312 38.78 24.69 -11.67
N MET A 313 38.88 25.97 -12.06
CA MET A 313 38.65 27.11 -11.15
C MET A 313 37.25 27.07 -10.50
N CYS A 314 36.21 26.71 -11.25
CA CYS A 314 34.87 26.53 -10.69
C CYS A 314 34.75 25.25 -9.84
N HIS A 315 35.40 24.15 -10.21
CA HIS A 315 35.43 22.93 -9.39
C HIS A 315 36.04 23.22 -8.01
N GLU A 316 37.27 23.74 -7.97
CA GLU A 316 37.95 24.05 -6.70
C GLU A 316 37.18 25.05 -5.84
N PHE A 317 36.56 26.07 -6.47
CA PHE A 317 35.75 27.03 -5.74
C PHE A 317 34.45 26.42 -5.20
N GLY A 318 33.93 25.35 -5.82
CA GLY A 318 32.85 24.54 -5.27
C GLY A 318 33.17 24.00 -3.87
N HIS A 319 34.42 23.62 -3.60
CA HIS A 319 34.86 23.19 -2.27
C HIS A 319 34.88 24.33 -1.25
N ASN A 320 35.24 25.55 -1.65
CA ASN A 320 35.18 26.73 -0.77
C ASN A 320 33.74 27.07 -0.32
N MET A 321 32.75 26.73 -1.13
CA MET A 321 31.32 26.80 -0.77
C MET A 321 30.80 25.52 -0.07
N GLY A 322 31.63 24.50 0.10
CA GLY A 322 31.37 23.34 0.95
C GLY A 322 30.84 22.08 0.27
N ALA A 323 30.84 22.02 -1.07
CA ALA A 323 30.54 20.77 -1.77
C ALA A 323 31.72 19.77 -1.69
N PRO A 324 31.46 18.47 -1.51
CA PRO A 324 32.42 17.40 -1.71
C PRO A 324 32.53 17.08 -3.21
N ASP A 325 33.45 16.20 -3.52
CA ASP A 325 33.46 15.47 -4.79
C ASP A 325 32.33 14.46 -4.85
N TYR A 326 31.68 14.45 -6.01
CA TYR A 326 30.62 13.50 -6.34
C TYR A 326 31.12 12.38 -7.26
N TYR A 327 32.38 12.36 -7.69
CA TYR A 327 32.99 11.21 -8.35
C TYR A 327 33.52 10.17 -7.33
N ASP A 328 34.03 9.04 -7.81
CA ASP A 328 34.73 8.05 -6.98
C ASP A 328 36.16 8.51 -6.68
N THR A 329 36.38 9.06 -5.49
CA THR A 329 37.69 9.55 -5.07
C THR A 329 38.68 8.44 -4.74
N ASP A 330 38.26 7.26 -4.24
CA ASP A 330 39.22 6.26 -3.74
C ASP A 330 39.79 5.35 -4.82
N TYR A 331 39.13 5.26 -5.99
CA TYR A 331 39.52 4.47 -7.16
C TYR A 331 39.99 3.04 -6.79
N ALA A 332 39.49 2.49 -5.68
CA ALA A 332 40.09 1.34 -5.02
C ALA A 332 39.56 0.01 -5.56
N THR A 333 39.95 -1.10 -4.93
CA THR A 333 39.57 -2.45 -5.36
C THR A 333 38.07 -2.78 -5.27
N ASN A 334 37.22 -1.84 -4.85
CA ASN A 334 35.78 -2.03 -4.68
C ASN A 334 34.99 -1.76 -5.97
N GLY A 335 35.56 -1.00 -6.91
CA GLY A 335 34.98 -0.62 -8.20
C GLY A 335 35.60 0.68 -8.72
N GLN A 336 35.07 1.19 -9.83
CA GLN A 336 35.26 2.57 -10.27
C GLN A 336 33.86 3.10 -10.60
N TYR A 337 33.47 4.22 -10.01
CA TYR A 337 32.10 4.74 -10.15
C TYR A 337 32.08 6.18 -10.68
N ASP A 338 31.34 6.41 -11.77
CA ASP A 338 31.22 7.74 -12.41
C ASP A 338 30.60 8.82 -11.49
N GLY A 339 29.92 8.40 -10.40
CA GLY A 339 29.36 9.34 -9.45
C GLY A 339 28.14 10.09 -10.00
N THR A 340 28.22 11.42 -10.03
CA THR A 340 27.30 12.29 -10.80
C THR A 340 27.73 12.51 -12.25
N GLY A 341 29.00 12.20 -12.58
CA GLY A 341 29.52 12.21 -13.95
C GLY A 341 29.50 13.59 -14.62
N ASP A 342 29.31 13.58 -15.94
CA ASP A 342 29.39 14.74 -16.83
C ASP A 342 28.18 15.71 -16.71
N TRP A 343 27.27 15.43 -15.78
CA TRP A 343 26.09 16.25 -15.46
C TRP A 343 26.35 17.31 -14.38
N ASP A 344 27.54 17.30 -13.77
CA ASP A 344 27.82 17.99 -12.52
C ASP A 344 29.25 18.50 -12.43
N LEU A 345 29.41 19.71 -11.88
CA LEU A 345 30.71 20.37 -11.70
C LEU A 345 31.66 19.59 -10.78
N MET A 346 31.17 18.97 -9.70
CA MET A 346 32.00 18.15 -8.80
C MET A 346 32.05 16.67 -9.22
N GLY A 347 31.67 16.38 -10.46
CA GLY A 347 31.93 15.11 -11.15
C GLY A 347 32.85 15.34 -12.35
N GLY A 348 32.75 14.49 -13.37
CA GLY A 348 33.46 14.69 -14.65
C GLY A 348 33.04 15.95 -15.42
N GLY A 349 31.90 16.54 -15.06
CA GLY A 349 31.35 17.72 -15.73
C GLY A 349 32.19 18.99 -15.60
N SER A 350 33.21 19.02 -14.73
CA SER A 350 34.26 20.06 -14.70
C SER A 350 35.03 20.14 -16.02
N TRP A 351 35.24 19.02 -16.72
CA TRP A 351 36.03 18.93 -17.95
C TRP A 351 35.22 19.05 -19.25
N ASN A 352 33.91 19.27 -19.16
CA ASN A 352 33.02 19.36 -20.32
C ASN A 352 33.43 20.43 -21.34
N ALA A 353 33.35 20.05 -22.63
CA ALA A 353 33.55 20.92 -23.79
C ALA A 353 32.85 20.33 -25.03
N ILE A 354 32.53 21.16 -26.03
CA ILE A 354 31.99 20.68 -27.31
C ILE A 354 32.66 21.36 -28.51
N GLY A 355 32.85 20.58 -29.59
CA GLY A 355 33.39 21.07 -30.86
C GLY A 355 34.88 21.33 -30.81
N SER A 356 35.31 22.57 -31.08
CA SER A 356 36.72 22.99 -31.03
C SER A 356 37.09 23.74 -29.74
N ASN A 357 36.20 23.75 -28.75
CA ASN A 357 36.47 24.38 -27.46
C ASN A 357 37.33 23.45 -26.59
N PRO A 358 38.31 23.97 -25.83
CA PRO A 358 39.20 23.14 -25.00
C PRO A 358 38.46 22.51 -23.81
N PRO A 359 38.91 21.35 -23.29
CA PRO A 359 38.33 20.71 -22.11
C PRO A 359 38.16 21.66 -20.93
N GLY A 360 37.03 21.56 -20.23
CA GLY A 360 36.65 22.40 -19.11
C GLY A 360 36.33 23.85 -19.45
N SER A 361 36.18 24.21 -20.74
CA SER A 361 35.70 25.53 -21.13
C SER A 361 34.19 25.70 -20.96
N GLN A 362 33.43 24.59 -20.92
CA GLN A 362 31.97 24.58 -20.82
C GLN A 362 31.53 23.62 -19.72
N PRO A 363 31.96 23.86 -18.45
CA PRO A 363 31.66 22.96 -17.35
C PRO A 363 30.15 22.85 -17.11
N ALA A 364 29.71 21.66 -16.70
CA ALA A 364 28.34 21.46 -16.25
C ALA A 364 28.02 22.34 -15.03
N HIS A 365 26.76 22.74 -14.91
CA HIS A 365 26.25 23.30 -13.67
C HIS A 365 26.31 22.29 -12.52
N HIS A 366 26.48 22.79 -11.28
CA HIS A 366 26.30 22.00 -10.08
C HIS A 366 24.99 21.21 -10.13
N ASN A 367 25.03 19.94 -9.73
CA ASN A 367 23.84 19.11 -9.62
C ASN A 367 22.78 19.75 -8.69
N ILE A 368 21.52 19.34 -8.87
CA ILE A 368 20.39 19.95 -8.15
C ILE A 368 20.42 19.72 -6.62
N TYR A 369 21.08 18.67 -6.12
CA TYR A 369 21.27 18.44 -4.68
C TYR A 369 22.19 19.50 -4.07
N THR A 370 23.30 19.82 -4.75
CA THR A 370 24.22 20.90 -4.36
C THR A 370 23.53 22.26 -4.39
N LYS A 371 22.74 22.55 -5.43
CA LYS A 371 21.99 23.82 -5.53
C LYS A 371 20.94 23.98 -4.42
N VAL A 372 20.33 22.90 -3.93
CA VAL A 372 19.49 22.91 -2.73
C VAL A 372 20.33 23.17 -1.47
N SER A 373 21.48 22.51 -1.34
CA SER A 373 22.39 22.64 -0.19
C SER A 373 22.94 24.07 -0.04
N TYR A 374 23.19 24.75 -1.16
CA TYR A 374 23.59 26.17 -1.23
C TYR A 374 22.45 27.16 -1.03
N ASN A 375 21.23 26.69 -0.76
CA ASN A 375 20.01 27.48 -0.60
C ASN A 375 19.57 28.27 -1.85
N TRP A 376 20.02 27.89 -3.06
CA TRP A 376 19.59 28.52 -4.31
C TRP A 376 18.19 28.09 -4.77
N LEU A 377 17.67 26.96 -4.25
CA LEU A 377 16.28 26.57 -4.41
C LEU A 377 15.81 25.70 -3.24
N ILE A 378 14.49 25.47 -3.19
CA ILE A 378 13.88 24.44 -2.35
C ILE A 378 13.26 23.37 -3.26
N SER A 379 13.63 22.10 -3.05
CA SER A 379 13.05 20.98 -3.77
C SER A 379 11.62 20.67 -3.28
N ASN A 380 10.73 20.34 -4.20
CA ASN A 380 9.30 20.19 -3.91
C ASN A 380 8.96 18.70 -3.70
N GLN A 381 8.45 18.33 -2.52
CA GLN A 381 8.06 16.95 -2.29
C GLN A 381 6.81 16.59 -3.12
N ILE A 382 6.86 15.45 -3.81
CA ILE A 382 5.68 14.83 -4.43
C ILE A 382 5.32 13.55 -3.65
N ASN A 383 4.08 13.49 -3.14
CA ASN A 383 3.61 12.42 -2.25
C ASN A 383 2.15 11.99 -2.50
N THR A 384 1.47 12.61 -3.48
CA THR A 384 0.10 12.29 -3.90
C THR A 384 0.05 11.96 -5.39
N PRO A 385 -0.80 11.01 -5.84
CA PRO A 385 -0.98 10.73 -7.26
C PRO A 385 -1.38 11.96 -8.08
N GLY A 386 -0.72 12.19 -9.22
CA GLY A 386 -1.00 13.34 -10.07
C GLY A 386 -0.15 13.44 -11.33
N ALA A 387 -0.51 14.39 -12.19
CA ALA A 387 0.29 14.79 -13.35
C ALA A 387 1.16 15.99 -12.97
N PHE A 388 2.44 15.95 -13.34
CA PHE A 388 3.46 16.94 -12.99
C PHE A 388 4.19 17.43 -14.25
N GLN A 389 4.68 18.66 -14.17
CA GLN A 389 5.50 19.29 -15.20
C GLN A 389 6.77 19.86 -14.60
N LEU A 390 7.87 19.70 -15.33
CA LEU A 390 9.22 20.13 -14.97
C LEU A 390 9.81 20.86 -16.19
N GLN A 391 9.80 22.18 -16.14
CA GLN A 391 10.48 23.02 -17.14
C GLN A 391 12.00 22.94 -16.95
N PRO A 392 12.81 23.34 -17.94
CA PRO A 392 14.26 23.29 -17.82
C PRO A 392 14.75 24.07 -16.60
N THR A 393 15.53 23.40 -15.76
CA THR A 393 15.94 23.91 -14.44
C THR A 393 16.71 25.23 -14.55
N LEU A 394 17.45 25.42 -15.65
CA LEU A 394 18.11 26.69 -15.98
C LEU A 394 17.16 27.90 -15.98
N THR A 395 15.96 27.78 -16.57
CA THR A 395 15.03 28.90 -16.74
C THR A 395 13.87 28.90 -15.75
N ASN A 396 13.69 27.80 -15.00
CA ASN A 396 12.75 27.69 -13.90
C ASN A 396 13.42 26.95 -12.73
N PRO A 397 13.79 27.63 -11.62
CA PRO A 397 14.47 27.03 -10.46
C PRO A 397 13.54 26.09 -9.69
N LYS A 398 13.30 24.90 -10.24
CA LYS A 398 12.35 23.93 -9.72
C LYS A 398 12.88 22.51 -9.85
N ALA A 399 12.77 21.79 -8.75
CA ALA A 399 13.03 20.36 -8.64
C ALA A 399 11.88 19.67 -7.87
N TYR A 400 11.69 18.38 -8.11
CA TYR A 400 10.81 17.54 -7.30
C TYR A 400 11.57 16.42 -6.62
N TYR A 401 11.05 15.86 -5.52
CA TYR A 401 11.60 14.66 -4.90
C TYR A 401 10.53 13.79 -4.25
N TYR A 402 10.82 12.50 -4.08
CA TYR A 402 9.98 11.58 -3.30
C TYR A 402 10.80 10.53 -2.55
N TYR A 403 10.48 10.33 -1.27
CA TYR A 403 11.11 9.30 -0.44
C TYR A 403 10.82 7.89 -0.93
N THR A 404 11.77 6.97 -0.75
CA THR A 404 11.56 5.54 -0.90
C THR A 404 10.83 4.97 0.33
N GLN A 405 11.02 3.69 0.66
CA GLN A 405 10.56 3.10 1.93
C GLN A 405 11.66 3.11 3.00
N THR A 406 12.91 3.42 2.64
CA THR A 406 14.00 3.61 3.61
C THR A 406 13.98 5.05 4.14
N SER A 407 14.30 5.24 5.43
CA SER A 407 14.38 6.57 6.03
C SER A 407 15.48 7.40 5.35
N ASN A 408 15.16 8.65 4.99
CA ASN A 408 16.06 9.63 4.35
C ASN A 408 16.68 9.18 3.00
N GLU A 409 16.11 8.16 2.35
CA GLU A 409 16.47 7.73 1.01
C GLU A 409 15.38 8.21 0.04
N TYR A 410 15.75 8.83 -1.08
CA TYR A 410 14.79 9.44 -2.00
C TYR A 410 15.31 9.52 -3.44
N TYR A 411 14.37 9.75 -4.35
CA TYR A 411 14.63 10.13 -5.73
C TYR A 411 14.43 11.63 -5.92
N LEU A 412 15.37 12.29 -6.59
CA LEU A 412 15.42 13.74 -6.82
C LEU A 412 15.45 14.01 -8.32
N LEU A 413 14.59 14.92 -8.78
CA LEU A 413 14.25 15.11 -10.19
C LEU A 413 14.52 16.55 -10.63
N GLU A 414 15.31 16.71 -11.69
CA GLU A 414 15.51 17.98 -12.40
C GLU A 414 15.39 17.79 -13.91
N ASN A 415 15.26 18.88 -14.69
CA ASN A 415 15.22 18.82 -16.15
C ASN A 415 16.39 19.62 -16.74
N ARG A 416 17.39 18.91 -17.25
CA ARG A 416 18.57 19.48 -17.91
C ARG A 416 18.36 19.47 -19.42
N GLN A 417 18.79 20.52 -20.11
CA GLN A 417 18.64 20.64 -21.56
C GLN A 417 19.94 21.21 -22.14
N GLN A 418 20.57 20.43 -23.00
CA GLN A 418 21.76 20.82 -23.73
C GLN A 418 21.50 22.12 -24.53
N SER A 419 22.50 23.00 -24.53
CA SER A 419 22.54 24.23 -25.34
C SER A 419 21.48 25.29 -25.02
N LEU A 420 20.86 25.25 -23.83
CA LEU A 420 20.09 26.40 -23.34
C LEU A 420 20.98 27.52 -22.79
N SER A 421 22.21 27.21 -22.38
CA SER A 421 23.28 28.17 -22.13
C SER A 421 24.59 27.71 -22.75
N ASN A 422 25.60 28.58 -22.75
CA ASN A 422 26.92 28.26 -23.30
C ASN A 422 27.68 27.24 -22.43
N PHE A 423 27.47 27.26 -21.11
CA PHE A 423 28.04 26.28 -20.17
C PHE A 423 27.38 24.90 -20.37
N GLU A 424 26.05 24.85 -20.39
CA GLU A 424 25.29 23.59 -20.51
C GLU A 424 25.23 23.03 -21.96
N ALA A 425 25.93 23.66 -22.92
CA ALA A 425 26.01 23.18 -24.30
C ALA A 425 26.80 21.87 -24.46
N ALA A 426 27.70 21.58 -23.51
CA ALA A 426 28.51 20.36 -23.50
C ALA A 426 27.92 19.22 -22.64
N LEU A 427 26.70 19.37 -22.10
CA LEU A 427 26.02 18.27 -21.40
C LEU A 427 25.86 17.03 -22.29
N PRO A 428 25.88 15.79 -21.73
CA PRO A 428 25.74 14.58 -22.52
C PRO A 428 24.42 14.47 -23.30
N GLY A 429 23.35 15.16 -22.87
CA GLY A 429 22.07 15.19 -23.58
C GLY A 429 21.00 16.06 -22.91
N SER A 430 19.74 15.82 -23.26
CA SER A 430 18.58 16.62 -22.81
C SER A 430 17.44 15.75 -22.29
N GLY A 431 16.90 16.10 -21.12
CA GLY A 431 15.72 15.47 -20.51
C GLY A 431 15.71 15.60 -18.99
N MET A 432 14.84 14.82 -18.36
CA MET A 432 14.77 14.73 -16.89
C MET A 432 15.87 13.81 -16.36
N ILE A 433 16.70 14.33 -15.46
CA ILE A 433 17.63 13.52 -14.68
C ILE A 433 16.92 13.08 -13.40
N ILE A 434 17.01 11.79 -13.09
CA ILE A 434 16.53 11.22 -11.82
C ILE A 434 17.76 10.77 -11.04
N TYR A 435 18.11 11.49 -9.98
CA TYR A 435 19.14 11.08 -9.04
C TYR A 435 18.56 10.16 -7.98
N HIS A 436 19.30 9.12 -7.60
CA HIS A 436 19.06 8.35 -6.39
C HIS A 436 19.92 8.91 -5.26
N VAL A 437 19.30 9.15 -4.09
CA VAL A 437 19.92 9.86 -2.96
C VAL A 437 19.74 9.03 -1.68
N ASP A 438 20.83 8.61 -1.03
CA ASP A 438 20.81 8.15 0.37
C ASP A 438 21.44 9.23 1.24
N GLN A 439 20.60 10.06 1.87
CA GLN A 439 21.06 11.14 2.74
C GLN A 439 21.82 10.61 3.96
N ASN A 440 21.55 9.39 4.45
CA ASN A 440 22.30 8.85 5.58
C ASN A 440 23.72 8.48 5.15
N HIS A 441 23.85 7.88 3.96
CA HIS A 441 25.15 7.57 3.36
C HIS A 441 25.95 8.87 3.11
N ILE A 442 25.32 9.87 2.49
CA ILE A 442 25.92 11.18 2.25
C ILE A 442 26.38 11.80 3.59
N THR A 443 25.48 11.94 4.57
CA THR A 443 25.80 12.57 5.87
C THR A 443 26.93 11.85 6.62
N THR A 444 27.05 10.53 6.46
CA THR A 444 28.11 9.73 7.11
C THR A 444 29.48 9.90 6.45
N ASN A 445 29.52 10.15 5.13
CA ASN A 445 30.74 10.13 4.32
C ASN A 445 31.12 11.50 3.72
N TRP A 446 30.31 12.54 3.95
CA TRP A 446 30.56 13.92 3.52
C TRP A 446 31.91 14.41 4.05
N SER A 447 32.12 14.27 5.37
CA SER A 447 33.35 14.67 6.07
C SER A 447 34.53 13.70 5.85
N SER A 448 34.52 12.92 4.78
CA SER A 448 35.67 12.15 4.32
C SER A 448 35.83 12.15 2.81
N ASN A 449 34.98 12.90 2.09
CA ASN A 449 34.94 12.95 0.62
C ASN A 449 34.76 11.58 -0.05
N THR A 450 33.98 10.69 0.57
CA THR A 450 33.85 9.28 0.16
C THR A 450 32.39 8.87 -0.04
N ILE A 451 31.56 9.79 -0.55
CA ILE A 451 30.11 9.56 -0.70
C ILE A 451 29.75 8.63 -1.86
N ASN A 452 30.66 8.41 -2.83
CA ASN A 452 30.39 7.63 -4.05
C ASN A 452 31.44 6.55 -4.39
N ILE A 453 32.38 6.25 -3.47
CA ILE A 453 33.52 5.32 -3.67
C ILE A 453 33.17 3.81 -3.65
N SER A 454 31.89 3.46 -3.79
CA SER A 454 31.45 2.07 -3.61
C SER A 454 30.18 1.78 -4.38
N ALA A 455 29.90 0.49 -4.59
CA ALA A 455 28.66 0.02 -5.21
C ALA A 455 27.39 0.58 -4.56
N HIS A 456 27.46 0.97 -3.28
CA HIS A 456 26.47 1.85 -2.66
C HIS A 456 26.96 3.29 -2.77
N GLN A 457 26.50 3.99 -3.81
CA GLN A 457 26.70 5.42 -4.03
C GLN A 457 25.64 6.25 -3.29
N GLY A 458 26.07 7.33 -2.63
CA GLY A 458 25.20 8.27 -1.91
C GLY A 458 24.38 9.17 -2.85
N LEU A 459 24.94 9.61 -3.98
CA LEU A 459 24.26 10.46 -4.98
C LEU A 459 24.70 10.09 -6.40
N TYR A 460 23.78 9.60 -7.25
CA TYR A 460 24.08 9.28 -8.65
C TYR A 460 22.84 9.32 -9.56
N PRO A 461 22.96 9.68 -10.87
CA PRO A 461 21.91 9.54 -11.87
C PRO A 461 21.51 8.09 -12.13
N LYS A 462 20.22 7.84 -12.36
CA LYS A 462 19.73 6.58 -12.94
C LYS A 462 19.80 6.66 -14.47
N ASP A 463 20.74 5.96 -15.10
CA ASP A 463 20.83 5.83 -16.57
C ASP A 463 19.53 5.25 -17.16
N ALA A 464 18.75 6.06 -17.88
CA ALA A 464 17.55 5.63 -18.60
C ALA A 464 17.85 4.71 -19.79
N GLY A 465 19.09 4.68 -20.26
CA GLY A 465 19.63 3.75 -21.24
C GLY A 465 20.31 2.53 -20.60
N LYS A 466 21.26 1.97 -21.34
CA LYS A 466 22.23 0.97 -20.84
C LYS A 466 23.63 1.34 -21.31
N GLY A 467 23.90 2.64 -21.39
CA GLY A 467 25.10 3.22 -21.99
C GLY A 467 26.09 3.76 -20.96
N GLY A 468 25.68 3.92 -19.70
CA GLY A 468 26.39 4.69 -18.69
C GLY A 468 25.78 6.09 -18.54
N ILE A 469 25.99 6.70 -17.36
CA ILE A 469 25.38 8.00 -17.03
C ILE A 469 25.92 9.13 -17.92
N ASN A 470 27.17 9.03 -18.36
CA ASN A 470 27.86 10.00 -19.22
C ASN A 470 27.44 9.90 -20.70
N THR A 471 26.16 9.60 -20.96
CA THR A 471 25.63 9.46 -22.32
C THR A 471 24.33 10.24 -22.50
N SER A 472 24.04 10.61 -23.74
CA SER A 472 22.74 11.15 -24.18
C SER A 472 21.55 10.24 -23.87
N GLY A 473 21.81 8.96 -23.55
CA GLY A 473 20.80 7.98 -23.14
C GLY A 473 20.38 8.05 -21.68
N CYS A 474 21.13 8.73 -20.81
CA CYS A 474 20.84 8.81 -19.38
C CYS A 474 19.52 9.55 -19.01
N PRO A 475 19.09 10.63 -19.69
CA PRO A 475 17.88 11.36 -19.31
C PRO A 475 16.58 10.66 -19.71
N PHE A 476 15.49 10.96 -18.99
CA PHE A 476 14.12 10.52 -19.30
C PHE A 476 13.31 11.65 -19.96
N PRO A 477 12.58 11.42 -21.08
CA PRO A 477 12.63 10.23 -21.90
C PRO A 477 13.89 10.18 -22.78
N GLY A 478 14.62 11.30 -22.90
CA GLY A 478 15.92 11.39 -23.59
C GLY A 478 15.88 10.92 -25.04
N ILE A 479 17.02 10.46 -25.55
CA ILE A 479 17.08 9.81 -26.87
C ILE A 479 16.54 8.37 -26.84
N THR A 480 16.46 7.76 -25.66
CA THR A 480 16.03 6.36 -25.47
C THR A 480 14.52 6.19 -25.55
N ASN A 481 13.77 7.30 -25.47
CA ASN A 481 12.32 7.34 -25.31
C ASN A 481 11.84 6.52 -24.09
N ASN A 482 12.63 6.49 -23.00
CA ASN A 482 12.25 5.76 -21.80
C ASN A 482 11.17 6.53 -21.02
N THR A 483 9.92 6.12 -21.17
CA THR A 483 8.75 6.84 -20.64
C THR A 483 8.37 6.45 -19.20
N SER A 484 9.18 5.62 -18.50
CA SER A 484 8.82 5.08 -17.18
C SER A 484 10.01 4.87 -16.23
N PHE A 485 9.77 5.09 -14.94
CA PHE A 485 10.69 4.75 -13.85
C PHE A 485 9.91 4.16 -12.68
N THR A 486 9.99 2.84 -12.50
CA THR A 486 9.08 2.03 -11.67
C THR A 486 9.84 0.90 -10.97
N ASP A 487 9.21 0.21 -10.01
CA ASP A 487 9.88 -0.84 -9.24
C ASP A 487 10.24 -2.09 -10.09
N ILE A 488 9.75 -2.17 -11.33
CA ILE A 488 9.99 -3.27 -12.28
C ILE A 488 10.66 -2.83 -13.60
N SER A 489 10.87 -1.54 -13.84
CA SER A 489 11.54 -1.05 -15.07
C SER A 489 13.05 -1.33 -15.05
N THR A 490 13.74 -0.98 -16.12
CA THR A 490 15.21 -0.92 -16.14
C THR A 490 15.61 0.45 -16.69
N PRO A 491 16.23 1.33 -15.89
CA PRO A 491 16.55 1.17 -14.47
C PRO A 491 15.26 1.11 -13.62
N ASN A 492 15.35 0.56 -12.40
CA ASN A 492 14.20 0.46 -11.49
C ASN A 492 14.27 1.51 -10.37
N SER A 493 13.10 1.83 -9.82
CA SER A 493 12.91 2.77 -8.70
C SER A 493 12.99 2.14 -7.32
N LYS A 494 13.59 0.95 -7.14
CA LYS A 494 13.64 0.32 -5.81
C LYS A 494 14.56 1.07 -4.85
N ALA A 495 14.33 0.85 -3.57
CA ALA A 495 15.21 1.30 -2.51
C ALA A 495 16.52 0.49 -2.46
N TRP A 496 17.56 1.01 -1.80
CA TRP A 496 18.84 0.30 -1.63
C TRP A 496 18.71 -1.05 -0.92
N ASN A 497 17.74 -1.18 0.00
CA ASN A 497 17.42 -2.45 0.67
C ASN A 497 16.61 -3.45 -0.21
N GLY A 498 16.37 -3.12 -1.48
CA GLY A 498 15.60 -3.92 -2.42
C GLY A 498 14.08 -3.77 -2.35
N SER A 499 13.55 -2.95 -1.43
CA SER A 499 12.12 -2.71 -1.28
C SER A 499 11.54 -1.92 -2.45
N ASN A 500 10.32 -2.27 -2.84
CA ASN A 500 9.53 -1.51 -3.80
C ASN A 500 9.13 -0.14 -3.20
N THR A 501 9.24 0.94 -3.96
CA THR A 501 8.74 2.25 -3.55
C THR A 501 7.22 2.35 -3.58
N THR A 502 6.56 1.61 -4.48
CA THR A 502 5.14 1.77 -4.86
C THR A 502 4.81 3.16 -5.40
N LYS A 503 5.82 3.88 -5.91
CA LYS A 503 5.71 5.26 -6.41
C LYS A 503 6.22 5.36 -7.87
N PRO A 504 5.58 4.66 -8.82
CA PRO A 504 6.00 4.69 -10.22
C PRO A 504 5.87 6.09 -10.81
N ILE A 505 6.85 6.46 -11.64
CA ILE A 505 6.77 7.59 -12.56
C ILE A 505 6.49 7.04 -13.95
N THR A 506 5.45 7.54 -14.60
CA THR A 506 4.94 7.00 -15.88
C THR A 506 4.63 8.12 -16.87
N ASP A 507 4.45 7.75 -18.15
CA ASP A 507 4.10 8.67 -19.23
C ASP A 507 5.08 9.87 -19.34
N ILE A 508 6.37 9.64 -19.05
CA ILE A 508 7.40 10.67 -19.14
C ILE A 508 7.53 11.08 -20.61
N THR A 509 7.20 12.34 -20.90
CA THR A 509 7.15 12.91 -22.24
C THR A 509 7.80 14.29 -22.25
N GLN A 510 8.40 14.69 -23.37
CA GLN A 510 9.08 15.98 -23.50
C GLN A 510 8.52 16.74 -24.70
N THR A 511 8.09 17.98 -24.49
CA THR A 511 7.58 18.87 -25.55
C THR A 511 8.14 20.27 -25.33
N GLY A 512 8.82 20.84 -26.33
CA GLY A 512 9.42 22.17 -26.23
C GLY A 512 10.38 22.32 -25.05
N GLY A 513 11.19 21.28 -24.77
CA GLY A 513 12.12 21.22 -23.63
C GLY A 513 11.46 21.02 -22.26
N THR A 514 10.13 21.13 -22.12
CA THR A 514 9.42 20.85 -20.87
C THR A 514 9.11 19.36 -20.77
N VAL A 515 9.47 18.74 -19.64
CA VAL A 515 9.10 17.35 -19.34
C VAL A 515 7.77 17.32 -18.58
N SER A 516 6.87 16.43 -19.01
CA SER A 516 5.62 16.10 -18.32
C SER A 516 5.66 14.63 -17.91
N PHE A 517 5.18 14.30 -16.71
CA PHE A 517 5.13 12.92 -16.22
C PHE A 517 3.94 12.74 -15.26
N ASN A 518 3.56 11.50 -15.02
CA ASN A 518 2.64 11.13 -13.95
C ASN A 518 3.43 10.54 -12.79
N PHE A 519 3.11 10.95 -11.57
CA PHE A 519 3.69 10.39 -10.35
C PHE A 519 2.60 9.64 -9.59
N MET A 520 2.86 8.38 -9.29
CA MET A 520 1.93 7.38 -8.76
C MET A 520 0.70 7.16 -9.65
N LEU A 521 0.10 5.98 -9.51
CA LEU A 521 -1.09 5.62 -10.28
C LEU A 521 -2.35 5.99 -9.47
N PRO A 522 -3.36 6.61 -10.10
CA PRO A 522 -4.52 7.13 -9.37
C PRO A 522 -5.33 5.99 -8.72
N PRO A 523 -5.83 6.16 -7.49
CA PRO A 523 -6.67 5.15 -6.85
C PRO A 523 -8.10 5.15 -7.42
N PRO A 524 -8.85 4.05 -7.22
CA PRO A 524 -10.31 4.05 -7.36
C PRO A 524 -10.95 5.12 -6.48
N SER A 525 -12.06 5.67 -6.93
CA SER A 525 -12.78 6.75 -6.24
C SER A 525 -14.21 6.34 -5.89
N GLY A 526 -14.86 7.07 -4.97
CA GLY A 526 -16.27 6.82 -4.62
C GLY A 526 -16.53 5.39 -4.14
N VAL A 527 -15.66 4.83 -3.31
CA VAL A 527 -15.86 3.49 -2.73
C VAL A 527 -17.02 3.56 -1.74
N ILE A 528 -18.00 2.68 -1.92
CA ILE A 528 -19.20 2.54 -1.09
C ILE A 528 -19.30 1.07 -0.68
N ALA A 529 -19.66 0.81 0.58
CA ALA A 529 -19.99 -0.51 1.09
C ALA A 529 -21.33 -0.43 1.83
N ASP A 530 -22.34 -1.18 1.39
CA ASP A 530 -23.66 -1.21 2.03
C ASP A 530 -24.36 -2.58 1.89
N THR A 531 -25.41 -2.78 2.68
CA THR A 531 -26.21 -4.02 2.73
C THR A 531 -27.52 -3.93 1.91
N SER A 532 -27.73 -2.84 1.16
CA SER A 532 -29.02 -2.55 0.53
C SER A 532 -29.26 -3.44 -0.70
N GLY A 533 -30.30 -4.27 -0.62
CA GLY A 533 -30.67 -5.20 -1.69
C GLY A 533 -29.81 -6.47 -1.80
N ALA A 534 -28.81 -6.67 -0.94
CA ALA A 534 -27.91 -7.84 -0.98
C ALA A 534 -27.82 -8.66 0.32
N PHE A 535 -28.37 -8.17 1.44
CA PHE A 535 -28.30 -8.84 2.75
C PHE A 535 -28.70 -10.34 2.67
N PRO A 536 -27.90 -11.28 3.22
CA PRO A 536 -26.79 -11.08 4.17
C PRO A 536 -25.47 -10.55 3.55
N SER A 537 -25.33 -10.53 2.23
CA SER A 537 -24.12 -9.98 1.62
C SER A 537 -24.02 -8.46 1.72
N VAL A 538 -22.79 -7.96 1.65
CA VAL A 538 -22.42 -6.54 1.50
C VAL A 538 -22.02 -6.30 0.05
N MET A 539 -22.60 -5.27 -0.58
CA MET A 539 -22.14 -4.80 -1.88
C MET A 539 -21.09 -3.71 -1.69
N ILE A 540 -19.86 -4.00 -2.12
CA ILE A 540 -18.83 -2.99 -2.30
C ILE A 540 -18.88 -2.52 -3.76
N SER A 541 -18.86 -1.22 -4.00
CA SER A 541 -18.81 -0.63 -5.34
C SER A 541 -17.85 0.55 -5.39
N TRP A 542 -17.32 0.87 -6.57
CA TRP A 542 -16.34 1.94 -6.77
C TRP A 542 -16.38 2.51 -8.18
N ALA A 543 -15.95 3.76 -8.34
CA ALA A 543 -15.67 4.34 -9.65
C ALA A 543 -14.23 4.04 -10.08
N PRO A 544 -13.98 3.76 -11.39
CA PRO A 544 -12.63 3.63 -11.92
C PRO A 544 -11.75 4.86 -11.64
N PRO A 545 -10.42 4.71 -11.61
CA PRO A 545 -9.51 5.83 -11.42
C PRO A 545 -9.62 6.86 -12.55
N GLN A 546 -9.51 8.14 -12.22
CA GLN A 546 -9.66 9.21 -13.19
C GLN A 546 -8.60 9.11 -14.30
N GLY A 547 -9.06 9.00 -15.54
CA GLY A 547 -8.20 8.86 -16.72
C GLY A 547 -7.66 7.44 -16.97
N ALA A 548 -8.01 6.44 -16.16
CA ALA A 548 -7.67 5.04 -16.47
C ALA A 548 -8.58 4.49 -17.58
N GLN A 549 -7.96 3.87 -18.59
CA GLN A 549 -8.67 3.13 -19.63
C GLN A 549 -8.68 1.64 -19.25
N ALA A 550 -9.87 1.02 -19.18
CA ALA A 550 -9.98 -0.44 -19.10
C ALA A 550 -9.66 -1.04 -20.49
N ILE A 551 -8.98 -2.17 -20.52
CA ILE A 551 -8.37 -2.66 -21.77
C ILE A 551 -8.84 -4.05 -22.18
N THR A 552 -9.30 -4.12 -23.43
CA THR A 552 -9.85 -5.31 -24.10
C THR A 552 -9.10 -5.71 -25.37
N GLU A 553 -8.01 -5.01 -25.71
CA GLU A 553 -7.29 -5.10 -26.99
C GLU A 553 -5.77 -5.26 -26.73
N LYS A 554 -4.97 -5.64 -27.73
CA LYS A 554 -3.51 -5.78 -27.64
C LYS A 554 -2.84 -5.64 -29.00
N TRP A 555 -1.55 -5.28 -29.06
CA TRP A 555 -0.75 -5.33 -30.30
C TRP A 555 0.26 -6.50 -30.27
N LEU A 556 0.21 -7.35 -31.29
CA LEU A 556 1.18 -8.39 -31.58
C LEU A 556 2.25 -7.85 -32.52
N PHE A 557 3.53 -7.97 -32.15
CA PHE A 557 4.66 -7.64 -33.02
C PHE A 557 5.98 -8.26 -32.57
N TYR A 558 6.93 -8.26 -33.50
CA TYR A 558 8.36 -8.51 -33.26
C TYR A 558 9.20 -7.25 -33.55
N ASP A 559 8.58 -6.07 -33.58
CA ASP A 559 9.23 -4.77 -33.82
C ASP A 559 9.72 -4.13 -32.50
N SER A 560 10.86 -3.45 -32.55
CA SER A 560 11.43 -2.68 -31.43
C SER A 560 11.11 -1.19 -31.47
N GLY A 561 10.42 -0.70 -32.51
CA GLY A 561 10.09 0.72 -32.70
C GLY A 561 11.10 1.49 -33.55
N THR A 562 12.32 0.98 -33.69
CA THR A 562 13.43 1.65 -34.42
C THR A 562 13.78 0.91 -35.71
N ALA A 563 13.65 1.58 -36.87
CA ALA A 563 14.07 1.04 -38.16
C ALA A 563 15.60 0.93 -38.27
N ALA A 564 16.07 -0.13 -38.92
CA ALA A 564 17.49 -0.28 -39.27
C ALA A 564 17.72 0.04 -40.75
N MET A 565 17.17 -0.81 -41.63
CA MET A 565 17.50 -0.83 -43.05
C MET A 565 16.29 -1.21 -43.90
N ALA A 566 16.35 -0.87 -45.19
CA ALA A 566 15.36 -1.30 -46.17
C ALA A 566 16.01 -2.00 -47.36
N TRP A 567 15.40 -3.10 -47.78
CA TRP A 567 15.99 -4.08 -48.68
C TRP A 567 15.16 -4.27 -49.93
N GLY A 568 15.85 -4.51 -51.05
CA GLY A 568 15.27 -4.80 -52.34
C GLY A 568 15.78 -6.14 -52.87
N VAL A 569 14.86 -6.96 -53.38
CA VAL A 569 15.16 -8.12 -54.22
C VAL A 569 14.83 -7.74 -55.68
N GLY A 570 15.18 -8.56 -56.67
CA GLY A 570 14.88 -8.32 -58.08
C GLY A 570 13.39 -8.06 -58.39
N MET A 571 13.06 -7.71 -59.64
CA MET A 571 11.66 -7.51 -60.04
C MET A 571 10.85 -8.81 -59.92
N GLY A 572 9.69 -8.78 -59.26
CA GLY A 572 8.85 -9.97 -59.06
C GLY A 572 7.83 -9.85 -57.93
N THR A 573 7.16 -10.95 -57.62
CA THR A 573 6.25 -11.08 -56.47
C THR A 573 6.88 -11.98 -55.41
N PHE A 574 7.11 -11.41 -54.23
CA PHE A 574 7.77 -12.04 -53.08
C PHE A 574 6.79 -12.17 -51.92
N GLN A 575 7.11 -13.03 -50.95
CA GLN A 575 6.33 -13.13 -49.72
C GLN A 575 7.26 -13.06 -48.51
N TYR A 576 6.84 -12.33 -47.50
CA TYR A 576 7.51 -12.24 -46.20
C TYR A 576 6.46 -12.14 -45.11
N GLY A 577 6.82 -12.44 -43.86
CA GLY A 577 5.81 -12.39 -42.81
C GLY A 577 6.29 -12.76 -41.42
N ILE A 578 5.32 -12.75 -40.49
CA ILE A 578 5.53 -13.05 -39.09
C ILE A 578 4.54 -14.09 -38.58
N CYS A 579 4.94 -14.86 -37.55
CA CYS A 579 4.19 -15.95 -36.95
C CYS A 579 4.08 -15.77 -35.43
N PHE A 580 2.87 -15.96 -34.90
CA PHE A 580 2.59 -16.00 -33.47
C PHE A 580 2.07 -17.38 -33.06
N THR A 581 2.64 -17.92 -31.99
CA THR A 581 2.28 -19.19 -31.37
C THR A 581 0.99 -19.08 -30.55
N PRO A 582 0.32 -20.22 -30.25
CA PRO A 582 -0.81 -20.29 -29.33
C PRO A 582 -0.53 -19.66 -27.95
N ALA A 583 0.71 -19.75 -27.47
CA ALA A 583 1.11 -19.14 -26.19
C ALA A 583 1.11 -17.60 -26.26
N GLN A 584 1.45 -17.02 -27.42
CA GLN A 584 1.45 -15.57 -27.65
C GLN A 584 0.04 -15.03 -27.94
N THR A 585 -0.84 -15.83 -28.54
CA THR A 585 -2.23 -15.42 -28.86
C THR A 585 -3.27 -15.82 -27.82
N SER A 586 -2.87 -16.51 -26.75
CA SER A 586 -3.75 -17.03 -25.69
C SER A 586 -4.69 -15.97 -25.10
N GLY A 587 -6.00 -16.28 -25.09
CA GLY A 587 -7.07 -15.42 -24.57
C GLY A 587 -7.62 -14.40 -25.57
N TYR A 588 -6.93 -14.13 -26.67
CA TYR A 588 -7.42 -13.32 -27.78
C TYR A 588 -8.04 -14.20 -28.86
N THR A 589 -9.00 -13.71 -29.63
CA THR A 589 -9.71 -14.48 -30.67
C THR A 589 -10.03 -13.67 -31.93
N GLN A 590 -9.70 -12.39 -31.98
CA GLN A 590 -10.04 -11.48 -33.09
C GLN A 590 -8.84 -10.63 -33.49
N VAL A 591 -8.69 -10.32 -34.78
CA VAL A 591 -7.78 -9.29 -35.30
C VAL A 591 -8.61 -8.09 -35.74
N GLU A 592 -8.22 -6.88 -35.31
CA GLU A 592 -8.95 -5.63 -35.57
C GLU A 592 -8.20 -4.69 -36.51
N GLU A 593 -6.87 -4.70 -36.49
CA GLU A 593 -6.04 -3.76 -37.23
C GLU A 593 -4.71 -4.42 -37.61
N PHE A 594 -4.11 -3.97 -38.70
CA PHE A 594 -2.77 -4.41 -39.11
C PHE A 594 -1.96 -3.20 -39.61
N SER A 595 -0.70 -3.11 -39.19
CA SER A 595 0.23 -2.06 -39.65
C SER A 595 1.49 -2.68 -40.23
N LEU A 596 1.91 -2.15 -41.38
CA LEU A 596 3.19 -2.43 -42.02
C LEU A 596 3.96 -1.11 -42.16
N TYR A 597 5.25 -1.10 -41.81
CA TYR A 597 6.12 0.03 -42.12
C TYR A 597 6.58 -0.09 -43.58
N THR A 598 6.05 0.74 -44.48
CA THR A 598 6.27 0.57 -45.92
C THR A 598 7.62 1.13 -46.37
N GLY A 599 8.41 0.30 -47.06
CA GLY A 599 9.69 0.69 -47.66
C GLY A 599 9.52 1.60 -48.89
N SER A 600 10.64 2.01 -49.50
CA SER A 600 10.62 3.00 -50.58
C SER A 600 10.45 2.40 -51.97
N GLY A 601 9.56 2.98 -52.78
CA GLY A 601 9.53 2.81 -54.24
C GLY A 601 10.27 3.93 -54.95
N THR A 602 10.81 3.66 -56.14
CA THR A 602 11.31 4.75 -57.01
C THR A 602 10.13 5.57 -57.57
N PRO A 603 10.27 6.89 -57.87
CA PRO A 603 9.15 7.84 -57.83
C PRO A 603 8.05 7.74 -58.91
N THR A 604 7.92 6.62 -59.62
CA THR A 604 6.92 6.43 -60.69
C THR A 604 5.99 5.23 -60.49
N ILE A 605 6.34 4.22 -59.69
CA ILE A 605 5.42 3.12 -59.30
C ILE A 605 5.80 2.61 -57.89
N SER A 606 4.91 2.73 -56.91
CA SER A 606 5.12 2.15 -55.57
C SER A 606 4.96 0.62 -55.58
N PRO A 607 5.70 -0.13 -54.75
CA PRO A 607 5.46 -1.57 -54.57
C PRO A 607 4.05 -1.83 -54.03
N VAL A 608 3.41 -2.88 -54.54
CA VAL A 608 2.03 -3.25 -54.15
C VAL A 608 2.09 -4.31 -53.07
N TYR A 609 1.56 -4.00 -51.89
CA TYR A 609 1.53 -4.88 -50.73
C TYR A 609 0.12 -5.45 -50.52
N ASN A 610 0.01 -6.74 -50.22
CA ASN A 610 -1.24 -7.42 -49.92
C ASN A 610 -1.07 -8.37 -48.73
N LEU A 611 -1.84 -8.16 -47.67
CA LEU A 611 -1.84 -8.98 -46.46
C LEU A 611 -2.65 -10.27 -46.69
N SER A 612 -2.19 -11.36 -46.09
CA SER A 612 -2.87 -12.64 -45.95
C SER A 612 -2.75 -13.11 -44.50
N ILE A 613 -3.87 -13.46 -43.86
CA ILE A 613 -3.88 -14.03 -42.50
C ILE A 613 -4.18 -15.53 -42.62
N ILE A 614 -3.32 -16.37 -42.02
CA ILE A 614 -3.26 -17.82 -42.22
C ILE A 614 -3.09 -18.54 -40.87
N GLN A 615 -3.56 -19.78 -40.74
CA GLN A 615 -3.31 -20.64 -39.58
C GLN A 615 -2.48 -21.89 -39.93
N ASP A 616 -1.90 -22.53 -38.90
CA ASP A 616 -1.02 -23.71 -38.92
C ASP A 616 0.35 -23.51 -39.59
N SER A 617 0.36 -23.03 -40.84
CA SER A 617 1.59 -22.87 -41.63
C SER A 617 1.50 -21.68 -42.59
N ALA A 618 2.65 -21.11 -42.95
CA ALA A 618 2.75 -20.05 -43.95
C ALA A 618 2.34 -20.47 -45.39
N ASN A 619 2.17 -21.77 -45.63
CA ASN A 619 1.63 -22.35 -46.88
C ASN A 619 0.12 -22.66 -46.82
N GLY A 620 -0.55 -22.40 -45.70
CA GLY A 620 -1.98 -22.65 -45.55
C GLY A 620 -2.83 -21.72 -46.43
N SER A 621 -4.08 -22.09 -46.66
CA SER A 621 -5.04 -21.20 -47.33
C SER A 621 -5.34 -19.99 -46.43
N PRO A 622 -5.23 -18.74 -46.90
CA PRO A 622 -5.62 -17.58 -46.12
C PRO A 622 -7.13 -17.56 -45.89
N PHE A 623 -7.54 -17.30 -44.65
CA PHE A 623 -8.95 -17.08 -44.30
C PHE A 623 -9.35 -15.60 -44.36
N PHE A 624 -8.36 -14.71 -44.48
CA PHE A 624 -8.55 -13.29 -44.78
C PHE A 624 -7.39 -12.77 -45.65
N SER A 625 -7.69 -11.86 -46.59
CA SER A 625 -6.67 -11.17 -47.39
C SER A 625 -7.16 -9.79 -47.84
N ILE A 626 -6.27 -8.79 -47.84
CA ILE A 626 -6.60 -7.39 -48.19
C ILE A 626 -5.36 -6.62 -48.68
N PRO A 627 -5.49 -5.70 -49.65
CA PRO A 627 -4.41 -4.78 -50.01
C PRO A 627 -4.03 -3.86 -48.85
N ILE A 628 -2.73 -3.64 -48.64
CA ILE A 628 -2.22 -2.64 -47.69
C ILE A 628 -2.06 -1.31 -48.45
N PRO A 629 -2.68 -0.20 -48.00
CA PRO A 629 -2.54 1.08 -48.67
C PRO A 629 -1.10 1.60 -48.54
N PHE A 630 -0.48 1.98 -49.64
CA PHE A 630 0.81 2.66 -49.59
C PHE A 630 0.61 4.12 -49.18
N THR A 631 1.07 4.51 -47.99
CA THR A 631 0.87 5.87 -47.45
C THR A 631 2.02 6.80 -47.86
N ALA A 632 3.26 6.43 -47.50
CA ALA A 632 4.48 7.10 -47.90
C ALA A 632 5.70 6.18 -47.72
N ASN A 633 6.85 6.58 -48.27
CA ASN A 633 8.14 5.95 -47.98
C ASN A 633 8.45 6.08 -46.48
N PHE A 634 8.79 4.98 -45.81
CA PHE A 634 9.21 4.93 -44.40
C PHE A 634 8.17 5.49 -43.42
N VAL A 635 6.90 5.11 -43.61
CA VAL A 635 5.78 5.45 -42.72
C VAL A 635 4.97 4.19 -42.42
N TRP A 636 4.30 4.16 -41.26
CA TRP A 636 3.33 3.13 -40.92
C TRP A 636 2.08 3.23 -41.79
N SER A 637 1.90 2.28 -42.69
CA SER A 637 0.65 2.03 -43.39
C SER A 637 -0.23 1.08 -42.57
N THR A 638 -1.33 1.63 -42.05
CA THR A 638 -2.26 0.92 -41.16
C THR A 638 -3.60 0.65 -41.85
N ILE A 639 -4.13 -0.56 -41.69
CA ILE A 639 -5.48 -0.97 -42.08
C ILE A 639 -6.28 -1.30 -40.82
N THR A 640 -7.31 -0.52 -40.51
CA THR A 640 -8.37 -0.94 -39.59
C THR A 640 -9.35 -1.85 -40.35
N LEU A 641 -9.63 -3.03 -39.80
CA LEU A 641 -10.47 -4.04 -40.44
C LEU A 641 -11.95 -3.70 -40.16
N PRO A 642 -12.82 -3.57 -41.20
CA PRO A 642 -14.20 -3.11 -41.01
C PRO A 642 -15.07 -4.10 -40.22
N THR A 643 -14.65 -5.36 -40.13
CA THR A 643 -15.17 -6.38 -39.22
C THR A 643 -13.98 -7.10 -38.60
N PRO A 644 -13.92 -7.31 -37.27
CA PRO A 644 -12.85 -8.09 -36.65
C PRO A 644 -12.78 -9.53 -37.20
N ILE A 645 -11.57 -9.97 -37.50
CA ILE A 645 -11.28 -11.26 -38.13
C ILE A 645 -11.03 -12.30 -37.04
N ILE A 646 -11.99 -13.22 -36.89
CA ILE A 646 -11.95 -14.27 -35.85
C ILE A 646 -10.92 -15.35 -36.20
N PHE A 647 -10.12 -15.78 -35.23
CA PHE A 647 -9.13 -16.85 -35.37
C PHE A 647 -9.14 -17.81 -34.17
N ASP A 648 -8.64 -19.03 -34.37
CA ASP A 648 -8.47 -20.04 -33.32
C ASP A 648 -7.11 -19.85 -32.63
N ASN A 649 -7.12 -19.46 -31.36
CA ASN A 649 -5.89 -19.20 -30.58
C ASN A 649 -5.17 -20.46 -30.06
N THR A 650 -5.67 -21.66 -30.37
CA THR A 650 -4.94 -22.90 -30.13
C THR A 650 -3.95 -23.24 -31.25
N ARG A 651 -3.92 -22.44 -32.33
CA ARG A 651 -3.12 -22.66 -33.54
C ARG A 651 -2.17 -21.49 -33.81
N ASN A 652 -1.08 -21.74 -34.54
CA ASN A 652 -0.18 -20.68 -35.00
C ASN A 652 -0.94 -19.70 -35.92
N LEU A 653 -0.70 -18.40 -35.75
CA LEU A 653 -1.31 -17.32 -36.53
C LEU A 653 -0.21 -16.59 -37.33
N PHE A 654 -0.34 -16.59 -38.65
CA PHE A 654 0.62 -16.00 -39.58
C PHE A 654 0.04 -14.74 -40.23
N PHE A 655 0.88 -13.71 -40.33
CA PHE A 655 0.63 -12.50 -41.12
C PHE A 655 1.63 -12.46 -42.26
N ILE A 656 1.17 -12.81 -43.47
CA ILE A 656 1.98 -12.90 -44.68
C ILE A 656 1.69 -11.69 -45.57
N VAL A 657 2.73 -10.92 -45.91
CA VAL A 657 2.65 -9.86 -46.90
C VAL A 657 3.21 -10.36 -48.20
N HIS A 658 2.35 -10.39 -49.21
CA HIS A 658 2.72 -10.57 -50.60
C HIS A 658 3.09 -9.18 -51.14
N VAL A 659 4.29 -9.02 -51.70
CA VAL A 659 4.71 -7.77 -52.32
C VAL A 659 5.10 -7.97 -53.77
N THR A 660 4.52 -7.18 -54.66
CA THR A 660 4.94 -7.09 -56.06
C THR A 660 5.81 -5.83 -56.21
N ALA A 661 7.08 -6.05 -56.55
CA ALA A 661 8.13 -5.03 -56.57
C ALA A 661 8.76 -4.89 -57.97
N ASN A 662 9.09 -3.65 -58.34
CA ASN A 662 9.74 -3.31 -59.60
C ASN A 662 11.27 -3.30 -59.46
N THR A 663 11.96 -3.14 -60.59
CA THR A 663 13.43 -2.97 -60.61
C THR A 663 13.82 -1.65 -59.95
N GLY A 664 14.17 -1.69 -58.66
CA GLY A 664 14.63 -0.51 -57.89
C GLY A 664 13.83 -0.21 -56.63
N ASP A 665 12.80 -1.00 -56.31
CA ASP A 665 12.06 -0.85 -55.06
C ASP A 665 12.80 -1.53 -53.88
N PHE A 666 12.63 -0.97 -52.69
CA PHE A 666 13.16 -1.47 -51.42
C PHE A 666 12.01 -1.74 -50.44
N PRO A 667 11.14 -2.73 -50.71
CA PRO A 667 9.86 -2.87 -50.02
C PRO A 667 9.96 -3.49 -48.61
N PHE A 668 11.04 -4.19 -48.29
CA PHE A 668 11.20 -4.89 -47.02
C PHE A 668 11.91 -3.97 -46.02
N VAL A 669 11.29 -3.66 -44.89
CA VAL A 669 11.92 -2.85 -43.82
C VAL A 669 12.09 -3.69 -42.57
N GLU A 670 13.30 -3.69 -42.03
CA GLU A 670 13.66 -4.38 -40.79
C GLU A 670 13.99 -3.40 -39.65
N ASP A 671 13.91 -3.90 -38.42
CA ASP A 671 14.28 -3.18 -37.21
C ASP A 671 15.74 -3.43 -36.79
N GLN A 672 16.24 -2.69 -35.79
CA GLN A 672 17.63 -2.81 -35.31
C GLN A 672 17.90 -4.03 -34.42
N ASN A 673 16.91 -4.92 -34.19
CA ASN A 673 17.06 -6.03 -33.27
C ASN A 673 17.21 -7.36 -34.01
N PRO A 674 17.95 -8.34 -33.44
CA PRO A 674 18.05 -9.67 -34.02
C PRO A 674 16.68 -10.31 -34.24
N ALA A 675 16.57 -11.09 -35.32
CA ALA A 675 15.37 -11.87 -35.62
C ALA A 675 15.16 -13.02 -34.62
N TYR A 676 13.91 -13.31 -34.29
CA TYR A 676 13.53 -14.63 -33.78
C TYR A 676 13.31 -15.55 -34.98
N ASP A 677 14.34 -16.34 -35.30
CA ASP A 677 14.41 -17.11 -36.55
C ASP A 677 13.23 -18.09 -36.72
N GLY A 678 12.59 -18.04 -37.89
CA GLY A 678 11.40 -18.85 -38.19
C GLY A 678 10.08 -18.23 -37.72
N TYR A 679 10.10 -17.08 -37.03
CA TYR A 679 8.89 -16.43 -36.53
C TYR A 679 8.78 -14.95 -36.91
N SER A 680 9.87 -14.18 -36.86
CA SER A 680 9.82 -12.73 -37.17
C SER A 680 10.43 -12.34 -38.53
N ASN A 681 11.08 -13.30 -39.18
CA ASN A 681 11.90 -13.11 -40.38
C ASN A 681 11.56 -14.12 -41.49
N LEU A 682 10.31 -14.62 -41.55
CA LEU A 682 9.90 -15.56 -42.59
C LEU A 682 10.02 -14.90 -43.97
N PHE A 683 10.59 -15.63 -44.93
CA PHE A 683 10.78 -15.13 -46.30
C PHE A 683 10.61 -16.25 -47.34
N CYS A 684 10.07 -15.90 -48.50
CA CYS A 684 9.83 -16.81 -49.60
C CYS A 684 10.15 -16.11 -50.94
N LEU A 685 11.08 -16.70 -51.68
CA LEU A 685 11.42 -16.30 -53.04
C LEU A 685 10.42 -16.88 -54.06
N PRO A 686 10.26 -16.28 -55.25
CA PRO A 686 9.27 -16.71 -56.23
C PRO A 686 9.46 -18.17 -56.63
N GLY A 687 8.48 -19.03 -56.32
CA GLY A 687 8.53 -20.46 -56.64
C GLY A 687 9.46 -21.31 -55.76
N GLN A 688 10.01 -20.76 -54.68
CA GLN A 688 10.80 -21.49 -53.68
C GLN A 688 9.94 -21.89 -52.47
N PRO A 689 10.36 -22.88 -51.66
CA PRO A 689 9.73 -23.12 -50.35
C PRO A 689 10.00 -21.94 -49.39
N TRP A 690 9.13 -21.78 -48.39
CA TRP A 690 9.39 -20.87 -47.27
C TRP A 690 10.70 -21.23 -46.57
N SER A 691 11.43 -20.19 -46.22
CA SER A 691 12.65 -20.24 -45.43
C SER A 691 12.67 -19.02 -44.51
N THR A 692 13.81 -18.74 -43.90
CA THR A 692 14.03 -17.54 -43.10
C THR A 692 14.99 -16.61 -43.81
N TRP A 693 14.86 -15.30 -43.56
CA TRP A 693 15.79 -14.27 -44.03
C TRP A 693 17.24 -14.61 -43.65
N PHE A 694 17.42 -15.17 -42.44
CA PHE A 694 18.68 -15.69 -41.94
C PHE A 694 19.19 -16.88 -42.76
N THR A 695 18.35 -17.90 -42.99
CA THR A 695 18.74 -19.11 -43.74
C THR A 695 19.09 -18.80 -45.21
N LEU A 696 18.39 -17.84 -45.83
CA LEU A 696 18.61 -17.47 -47.24
C LEU A 696 19.79 -16.52 -47.45
N PHE A 697 19.97 -15.51 -46.59
CA PHE A 697 20.89 -14.39 -46.83
C PHE A 697 21.95 -14.19 -45.73
N GLY A 698 21.88 -14.94 -44.63
CA GLY A 698 22.74 -14.76 -43.45
C GLY A 698 22.36 -13.55 -42.58
N MET A 699 21.15 -13.00 -42.76
CA MET A 699 20.74 -11.72 -42.19
C MET A 699 19.79 -11.88 -41.00
N SER A 700 19.97 -11.02 -39.98
CA SER A 700 19.18 -11.03 -38.75
C SER A 700 18.54 -9.67 -38.51
N GLY A 701 17.22 -9.59 -38.69
CA GLY A 701 16.39 -8.41 -38.49
C GLY A 701 14.91 -8.81 -38.47
N ASN A 702 14.09 -8.14 -37.65
CA ASN A 702 12.65 -8.42 -37.60
C ASN A 702 11.90 -7.58 -38.64
N TRP A 703 10.92 -8.17 -39.33
CA TRP A 703 10.04 -7.40 -40.22
C TRP A 703 9.18 -6.41 -39.42
N ARG A 704 9.16 -5.14 -39.84
CA ARG A 704 8.40 -4.07 -39.18
C ARG A 704 6.89 -4.17 -39.46
N MET A 705 6.27 -5.14 -38.82
CA MET A 705 4.88 -5.57 -39.00
C MET A 705 4.21 -5.76 -37.64
N ARG A 706 2.93 -5.37 -37.52
CA ARG A 706 2.13 -5.62 -36.30
C ARG A 706 0.65 -5.78 -36.54
N ALA A 707 -0.03 -6.45 -35.62
CA ALA A 707 -1.48 -6.67 -35.66
C ALA A 707 -2.14 -6.34 -34.31
N LYS A 708 -3.26 -5.61 -34.33
CA LYS A 708 -4.10 -5.36 -33.14
C LYS A 708 -5.09 -6.51 -33.01
N ILE A 709 -5.19 -7.08 -31.81
CA ILE A 709 -6.04 -8.23 -31.49
C ILE A 709 -6.91 -7.95 -30.26
N SER A 710 -8.04 -8.64 -30.14
CA SER A 710 -8.96 -8.58 -28.99
C SER A 710 -9.57 -9.96 -28.68
N GLY A 711 -10.30 -10.09 -27.57
CA GLY A 711 -10.82 -11.38 -27.08
C GLY A 711 -12.05 -11.27 -26.19
N THR A 712 -12.81 -12.36 -26.09
CA THR A 712 -14.07 -12.45 -25.31
C THR A 712 -13.88 -12.82 -23.83
N ILE A 713 -12.67 -13.23 -23.44
CA ILE A 713 -12.24 -13.39 -22.05
C ILE A 713 -11.12 -12.35 -21.83
N PRO A 714 -11.01 -11.67 -20.67
CA PRO A 714 -10.00 -10.63 -20.47
C PRO A 714 -8.57 -11.18 -20.51
N ALA A 715 -7.97 -11.17 -21.70
CA ALA A 715 -6.56 -11.44 -21.88
C ALA A 715 -5.74 -10.22 -21.41
N LYS A 716 -4.54 -10.47 -20.88
CA LYS A 716 -3.76 -9.48 -20.12
C LYS A 716 -3.29 -8.29 -20.99
N GLY A 717 -4.12 -7.24 -21.00
CA GLY A 717 -3.78 -5.84 -21.31
C GLY A 717 -3.49 -5.49 -22.77
N LYS A 718 -3.51 -4.18 -23.06
CA LYS A 718 -2.79 -3.56 -24.20
C LYS A 718 -1.34 -3.59 -23.80
N GLN A 719 -0.52 -4.22 -24.63
CA GLN A 719 0.94 -4.13 -24.57
C GLN A 719 1.52 -4.81 -25.79
N ALA A 720 2.71 -4.41 -26.18
CA ALA A 720 3.58 -5.24 -27.02
C ALA A 720 3.74 -6.63 -26.40
N ILE A 721 3.89 -7.68 -27.21
CA ILE A 721 4.58 -8.88 -26.72
C ILE A 721 6.06 -8.70 -27.05
N THR A 722 6.80 -8.03 -26.15
CA THR A 722 8.26 -8.04 -26.23
C THR A 722 8.76 -9.42 -25.86
N LEU A 723 9.41 -10.10 -26.80
CA LEU A 723 9.84 -11.49 -26.66
C LEU A 723 11.31 -11.58 -26.21
N PRO A 724 11.75 -12.72 -25.64
CA PRO A 724 13.10 -12.87 -25.12
C PRO A 724 14.16 -12.62 -26.21
N LYS A 725 15.08 -11.68 -25.95
CA LYS A 725 16.23 -11.39 -26.82
C LYS A 725 17.33 -12.45 -26.65
N THR A 726 17.08 -13.69 -27.05
CA THR A 726 18.15 -14.71 -27.10
C THR A 726 19.07 -14.45 -28.29
N TRP A 727 20.32 -14.17 -27.99
CA TRP A 727 21.37 -13.82 -28.96
C TRP A 727 21.89 -15.03 -29.74
N THR A 728 22.04 -14.87 -31.05
CA THR A 728 22.95 -15.67 -31.88
C THR A 728 23.62 -14.75 -32.89
N ASN A 729 24.86 -14.37 -32.62
CA ASN A 729 25.63 -13.43 -33.44
C ASN A 729 26.35 -14.18 -34.57
N HIS A 730 26.05 -13.87 -35.84
CA HIS A 730 26.69 -14.50 -36.99
C HIS A 730 27.00 -13.48 -38.09
N ASN A 731 28.27 -13.15 -38.27
CA ASN A 731 28.74 -12.08 -39.17
C ASN A 731 28.98 -12.54 -40.63
N ASN A 732 28.44 -13.68 -41.03
CA ASN A 732 28.75 -14.32 -42.31
C ASN A 732 27.66 -14.05 -43.36
N PHE A 733 27.81 -12.95 -44.09
CA PHE A 733 27.00 -12.65 -45.27
C PHE A 733 27.26 -13.64 -46.41
N ASN A 734 26.24 -14.37 -46.83
CA ASN A 734 26.27 -15.08 -48.11
C ASN A 734 25.75 -14.11 -49.18
N ALA A 735 26.65 -13.58 -50.02
CA ALA A 735 26.28 -12.70 -51.13
C ALA A 735 25.51 -13.49 -52.20
N VAL A 736 24.18 -13.43 -52.17
CA VAL A 736 23.29 -14.03 -53.17
C VAL A 736 23.02 -13.02 -54.28
N SER A 737 23.09 -13.44 -55.54
CA SER A 737 23.00 -12.56 -56.74
C SER A 737 21.69 -11.80 -56.93
N GLU A 738 20.67 -12.10 -56.12
CA GLU A 738 19.32 -11.53 -56.21
C GLU A 738 19.07 -10.37 -55.22
N LEU A 739 19.92 -10.24 -54.20
CA LEU A 739 19.81 -9.20 -53.17
C LEU A 739 20.51 -7.92 -53.63
N LYS A 740 19.82 -6.77 -53.58
CA LYS A 740 20.42 -5.46 -53.86
C LYS A 740 20.91 -4.80 -52.58
N ALA A 741 22.09 -4.19 -52.64
CA ALA A 741 22.64 -3.39 -51.53
C ALA A 741 21.64 -2.29 -51.12
N PRO A 742 21.47 -2.04 -49.81
CA PRO A 742 20.40 -1.20 -49.30
C PRO A 742 20.65 0.27 -49.62
N ILE A 743 19.58 1.04 -49.80
CA ILE A 743 19.68 2.50 -49.71
C ILE A 743 19.90 2.84 -48.23
N GLY A 744 20.88 3.72 -47.97
CA GLY A 744 21.40 3.99 -46.62
C GLY A 744 20.33 4.42 -45.60
N ILE A 745 20.64 4.16 -44.34
CA ILE A 745 19.79 4.34 -43.15
C ILE A 745 19.04 5.68 -43.19
N PRO A 746 17.71 5.68 -43.38
CA PRO A 746 16.90 6.87 -43.13
C PRO A 746 16.85 7.09 -41.63
N THR A 747 17.35 8.23 -41.13
CA THR A 747 17.14 8.69 -39.76
C THR A 747 15.67 9.06 -39.55
N VAL A 748 14.83 8.04 -39.37
CA VAL A 748 13.38 8.18 -39.19
C VAL A 748 12.94 7.43 -37.94
N THR A 749 12.90 8.17 -36.83
CA THR A 749 12.33 7.75 -35.54
C THR A 749 10.80 7.75 -35.59
N GLY A 750 10.24 6.85 -36.39
CA GLY A 750 8.80 6.63 -36.54
C GLY A 750 8.21 5.69 -35.48
N ALA A 751 8.27 6.08 -34.20
CA ALA A 751 7.50 5.43 -33.14
C ALA A 751 6.00 5.51 -33.51
N HIS A 752 5.23 4.45 -33.25
CA HIS A 752 3.82 4.43 -33.61
C HIS A 752 2.96 5.10 -32.53
N PRO A 753 1.83 5.75 -32.88
CA PRO A 753 0.94 6.35 -31.89
C PRO A 753 0.44 5.37 -30.80
N ALA A 754 0.36 4.07 -31.09
CA ALA A 754 -0.04 3.07 -30.10
C ALA A 754 1.06 2.70 -29.09
N ASP A 755 2.31 3.06 -29.34
CA ASP A 755 3.43 2.83 -28.42
C ASP A 755 3.41 3.86 -27.26
N ASN A 756 2.61 4.94 -27.41
CA ASN A 756 2.37 6.00 -26.44
C ASN A 756 0.96 5.91 -25.77
N ALA A 757 0.38 4.71 -25.64
CA ALA A 757 -0.96 4.53 -25.07
C ALA A 757 -0.96 4.61 -23.52
N PRO A 758 -1.80 5.45 -22.88
CA PRO A 758 -1.69 5.73 -21.44
C PRO A 758 -2.28 4.64 -20.52
N LYS A 759 -1.55 4.39 -19.42
CA LYS A 759 -1.99 3.82 -18.13
C LYS A 759 -2.84 2.54 -18.18
N ASN A 760 -2.15 1.41 -18.33
CA ASN A 760 -2.76 0.09 -18.51
C ASN A 760 -3.15 -0.57 -17.17
N MET A 761 -4.40 -0.33 -16.73
CA MET A 761 -4.99 -0.95 -15.53
C MET A 761 -5.29 -2.44 -15.78
N THR A 762 -4.77 -3.32 -14.93
CA THR A 762 -4.89 -4.78 -15.01
C THR A 762 -6.01 -5.35 -14.13
N GLY A 763 -6.53 -4.57 -13.18
CA GLY A 763 -7.61 -4.98 -12.30
C GLY A 763 -7.84 -4.08 -11.10
N TYR A 764 -8.55 -4.63 -10.11
CA TYR A 764 -8.68 -4.06 -8.77
C TYR A 764 -8.41 -5.13 -7.72
N GLN A 765 -8.00 -4.70 -6.52
CA GLN A 765 -7.96 -5.51 -5.32
C GLN A 765 -8.85 -4.85 -4.25
N VAL A 766 -9.86 -5.58 -3.77
CA VAL A 766 -10.73 -5.19 -2.67
C VAL A 766 -10.16 -5.79 -1.37
N SER A 767 -10.02 -4.94 -0.35
CA SER A 767 -9.51 -5.34 0.96
C SER A 767 -10.49 -4.94 2.06
N ARG A 768 -10.66 -5.81 3.06
CA ARG A 768 -11.46 -5.60 4.27
C ARG A 768 -10.53 -5.64 5.48
N ASP A 769 -10.57 -4.62 6.32
CA ASP A 769 -9.73 -4.43 7.50
C ASP A 769 -8.23 -4.57 7.19
N GLY A 770 -7.82 -4.03 6.05
CA GLY A 770 -6.45 -4.11 5.52
C GLY A 770 -6.08 -5.45 4.86
N THR A 771 -6.93 -6.48 4.93
CA THR A 771 -6.67 -7.80 4.35
C THR A 771 -7.30 -7.92 2.95
N PRO A 772 -6.55 -8.31 1.90
CA PRO A 772 -7.11 -8.55 0.57
C PRO A 772 -8.12 -9.71 0.60
N ILE A 773 -9.36 -9.46 0.14
CA ILE A 773 -10.42 -10.48 0.06
C ILE A 773 -10.81 -10.84 -1.38
N TYR A 774 -10.55 -9.96 -2.35
CA TYR A 774 -10.90 -10.20 -3.75
C TYR A 774 -9.99 -9.45 -4.72
N VAL A 775 -9.74 -10.06 -5.88
CA VAL A 775 -9.01 -9.45 -7.02
C VAL A 775 -9.83 -9.67 -8.29
N CYS A 776 -10.06 -8.62 -9.07
CA CYS A 776 -10.90 -8.68 -10.27
C CYS A 776 -10.35 -7.90 -11.47
N PRO A 777 -10.82 -8.21 -12.70
CA PRO A 777 -10.48 -7.46 -13.92
C PRO A 777 -10.97 -6.00 -13.87
N PRO A 778 -10.42 -5.10 -14.70
CA PRO A 778 -10.71 -3.66 -14.65
C PRO A 778 -12.14 -3.29 -15.08
N THR A 779 -12.88 -4.25 -15.64
CA THR A 779 -14.30 -4.13 -16.01
C THR A 779 -15.27 -4.37 -14.84
N ILE A 780 -14.79 -4.93 -13.73
CA ILE A 780 -15.59 -5.17 -12.52
C ILE A 780 -15.46 -3.95 -11.60
N ILE A 781 -16.59 -3.31 -11.31
CA ILE A 781 -16.68 -2.11 -10.46
C ILE A 781 -17.50 -2.34 -9.17
N SER A 782 -17.81 -3.60 -8.87
CA SER A 782 -18.46 -4.00 -7.62
C SER A 782 -18.13 -5.44 -7.24
N TYR A 783 -18.27 -5.76 -5.96
CA TYR A 783 -18.02 -7.09 -5.39
C TYR A 783 -19.02 -7.38 -4.25
N PRO A 784 -19.72 -8.54 -4.27
CA PRO A 784 -20.49 -9.02 -3.13
C PRO A 784 -19.55 -9.74 -2.13
N ASP A 785 -19.28 -9.08 -1.01
CA ASP A 785 -18.66 -9.71 0.16
C ASP A 785 -19.72 -10.35 1.06
N ASN A 786 -19.32 -11.35 1.86
CA ASN A 786 -20.17 -11.95 2.89
C ASN A 786 -19.40 -11.93 4.22
N PRO A 787 -19.58 -10.88 5.05
CA PRO A 787 -18.88 -10.76 6.33
C PRO A 787 -19.13 -11.97 7.25
N PRO A 788 -18.12 -12.43 8.00
CA PRO A 788 -18.24 -13.63 8.83
C PRO A 788 -19.14 -13.46 10.06
N CYS A 789 -19.34 -12.23 10.53
CA CYS A 789 -20.16 -11.91 11.70
C CYS A 789 -20.59 -10.43 11.70
N PRO A 790 -21.62 -10.05 12.48
CA PRO A 790 -21.91 -8.67 12.85
C PRO A 790 -20.65 -7.94 13.38
N GLY A 791 -20.46 -6.67 12.99
CA GLY A 791 -19.26 -5.92 13.33
C GLY A 791 -19.07 -4.63 12.52
N ASP A 792 -18.11 -3.81 12.92
CA ASP A 792 -17.62 -2.68 12.13
C ASP A 792 -16.51 -3.15 11.16
N TYR A 793 -16.67 -2.81 9.88
CA TYR A 793 -15.76 -3.20 8.79
C TYR A 793 -15.25 -1.98 8.02
N VAL A 794 -13.98 -2.03 7.61
CA VAL A 794 -13.35 -0.99 6.77
C VAL A 794 -12.96 -1.57 5.42
N TYR A 795 -13.58 -1.07 4.36
CA TYR A 795 -13.28 -1.46 2.98
C TYR A 795 -12.40 -0.43 2.28
N THR A 796 -11.44 -0.93 1.50
CA THR A 796 -10.62 -0.14 0.57
C THR A 796 -10.45 -0.88 -0.74
N VAL A 797 -10.32 -0.14 -1.84
CA VAL A 797 -10.03 -0.70 -3.17
C VAL A 797 -8.76 -0.04 -3.69
N GLN A 798 -7.83 -0.83 -4.23
CA GLN A 798 -6.71 -0.32 -5.01
C GLN A 798 -6.83 -0.79 -6.45
N ALA A 799 -6.44 0.05 -7.40
CA ALA A 799 -6.31 -0.33 -8.79
C ALA A 799 -4.96 -1.04 -9.00
N LEU A 800 -5.01 -2.16 -9.71
CA LEU A 800 -3.84 -2.91 -10.14
C LEU A 800 -3.48 -2.45 -11.53
N TYR A 801 -2.19 -2.26 -11.79
CA TYR A 801 -1.64 -1.89 -13.08
C TYR A 801 -0.56 -2.89 -13.48
N TYR A 802 -0.04 -2.77 -14.69
CA TYR A 802 1.14 -3.56 -15.08
C TYR A 802 2.40 -3.10 -14.31
N GLU A 803 2.53 -1.79 -14.11
CA GLU A 803 3.71 -1.12 -13.55
C GLU A 803 3.68 -0.98 -12.02
N GLY A 804 2.68 -1.55 -11.36
CA GLY A 804 2.51 -1.51 -9.91
C GLY A 804 1.05 -1.48 -9.48
N ILE A 805 0.80 -0.81 -8.36
CA ILE A 805 -0.53 -0.62 -7.77
C ILE A 805 -0.74 0.87 -7.48
N SER A 806 -1.99 1.33 -7.47
CA SER A 806 -2.31 2.62 -6.87
C SER A 806 -2.12 2.57 -5.35
N PRO A 807 -2.12 3.73 -4.67
CA PRO A 807 -2.54 3.78 -3.27
C PRO A 807 -3.92 3.15 -3.03
N LEU A 808 -4.24 2.94 -1.76
CA LEU A 808 -5.61 2.62 -1.35
C LEU A 808 -6.54 3.79 -1.70
N SER A 809 -7.80 3.48 -2.05
CA SER A 809 -8.89 4.45 -2.07
C SER A 809 -9.11 5.11 -0.71
N ALA A 810 -9.98 6.13 -0.70
CA ALA A 810 -10.67 6.50 0.53
C ALA A 810 -11.36 5.27 1.16
N GLN A 811 -11.40 5.23 2.50
CA GLN A 811 -12.02 4.14 3.25
C GLN A 811 -13.55 4.24 3.22
N ALA A 812 -14.22 3.11 3.01
CA ALA A 812 -15.65 2.96 3.20
C ALA A 812 -15.92 2.15 4.47
N THR A 813 -16.53 2.76 5.47
CA THR A 813 -16.86 2.14 6.77
C THR A 813 -18.27 1.59 6.75
N LEU A 814 -18.47 0.35 7.19
CA LEU A 814 -19.78 -0.28 7.32
C LEU A 814 -19.96 -0.89 8.72
N ASN A 815 -21.02 -0.49 9.41
CA ASN A 815 -21.51 -1.18 10.60
C ASN A 815 -22.48 -2.28 10.13
N TYR A 816 -22.00 -3.51 10.04
CA TYR A 816 -22.77 -4.65 9.52
C TYR A 816 -23.69 -5.20 10.63
N PRO A 817 -25.03 -5.25 10.40
CA PRO A 817 -26.01 -5.49 11.45
C PRO A 817 -26.09 -6.96 11.88
N ALA A 818 -26.70 -7.20 13.04
CA ALA A 818 -27.10 -8.54 13.48
C ALA A 818 -28.63 -8.72 13.48
N LEU A 819 -29.07 -9.96 13.38
CA LEU A 819 -30.48 -10.36 13.47
C LEU A 819 -30.87 -10.67 14.92
N LEU A 820 -31.89 -9.95 15.42
CA LEU A 820 -32.62 -10.32 16.63
C LEU A 820 -33.92 -11.02 16.23
N GLN A 821 -34.08 -12.27 16.66
CA GLN A 821 -35.31 -13.05 16.51
C GLN A 821 -35.97 -13.24 17.89
N LEU A 822 -37.13 -12.63 18.11
CA LEU A 822 -37.94 -12.91 19.29
C LEU A 822 -38.96 -14.03 18.99
N ILE A 823 -39.01 -15.02 19.88
CA ILE A 823 -40.01 -16.09 19.93
C ILE A 823 -40.70 -16.07 21.30
N PHE A 824 -41.67 -16.95 21.52
CA PHE A 824 -42.34 -17.08 22.82
C PHE A 824 -42.89 -18.48 23.07
N SER A 825 -43.09 -18.81 24.35
CA SER A 825 -43.66 -20.08 24.80
C SER A 825 -44.53 -19.88 26.06
N PRO A 826 -45.71 -20.53 26.16
CA PRO A 826 -46.36 -21.34 25.13
C PRO A 826 -46.94 -20.47 23.99
N ASN A 827 -47.31 -21.10 22.87
CA ASN A 827 -47.77 -20.42 21.65
C ASN A 827 -49.07 -19.60 21.81
N ASP A 828 -49.84 -19.81 22.88
CA ASP A 828 -51.04 -19.05 23.24
C ASP A 828 -50.78 -18.01 24.35
N GLY A 829 -49.56 -17.99 24.93
CA GLY A 829 -49.20 -17.21 26.11
C GLY A 829 -49.12 -15.70 25.91
N GLY A 830 -48.93 -15.22 24.68
CA GLY A 830 -48.82 -13.80 24.39
C GLY A 830 -48.32 -13.49 22.98
N SER A 831 -47.62 -12.38 22.86
CA SER A 831 -46.90 -11.94 21.66
C SER A 831 -45.63 -11.18 22.05
N VAL A 832 -44.72 -10.99 21.08
CA VAL A 832 -43.44 -10.30 21.27
C VAL A 832 -43.23 -9.21 20.22
N ILE A 833 -42.55 -8.14 20.61
CA ILE A 833 -42.21 -6.98 19.76
C ILE A 833 -40.71 -6.68 19.95
N GLY A 834 -40.00 -6.47 18.85
CA GLY A 834 -38.57 -6.15 18.85
C GLY A 834 -37.70 -7.04 17.94
N SER A 835 -38.26 -7.99 17.19
CA SER A 835 -37.50 -8.72 16.16
C SER A 835 -37.09 -7.80 15.01
N GLY A 836 -35.89 -7.97 14.45
CA GLY A 836 -35.40 -7.19 13.31
C GLY A 836 -33.89 -7.25 13.13
N LEU A 837 -33.39 -6.55 12.10
CA LEU A 837 -31.96 -6.27 11.95
C LEU A 837 -31.61 -5.02 12.76
N TYR A 838 -30.55 -5.11 13.56
CA TYR A 838 -30.05 -4.04 14.40
C TYR A 838 -28.59 -3.73 14.05
N PRO A 839 -28.19 -2.44 13.94
CA PRO A 839 -26.79 -2.06 13.81
C PRO A 839 -25.93 -2.71 14.91
N TYR A 840 -24.73 -3.16 14.58
CA TYR A 840 -23.82 -3.77 15.56
C TYR A 840 -23.49 -2.78 16.67
N ASN A 841 -23.48 -3.26 17.92
CA ASN A 841 -23.33 -2.49 19.15
C ASN A 841 -24.45 -1.45 19.40
N SER A 842 -25.58 -1.51 18.67
CA SER A 842 -26.78 -0.75 19.03
C SER A 842 -27.58 -1.43 20.14
N THR A 843 -28.46 -0.68 20.80
CA THR A 843 -29.36 -1.23 21.83
C THR A 843 -30.69 -1.64 21.19
N ALA A 844 -31.02 -2.94 21.27
CA ALA A 844 -32.36 -3.43 20.97
C ALA A 844 -33.26 -3.38 22.21
N THR A 845 -34.57 -3.50 22.02
CA THR A 845 -35.54 -3.60 23.13
C THR A 845 -36.57 -4.67 22.80
N ALA A 846 -36.55 -5.76 23.56
CA ALA A 846 -37.51 -6.84 23.48
C ALA A 846 -38.68 -6.57 24.45
N SER A 847 -39.91 -6.60 23.93
CA SER A 847 -41.14 -6.41 24.71
C SER A 847 -42.05 -7.62 24.55
N ALA A 848 -42.63 -8.08 25.66
CA ALA A 848 -43.57 -9.18 25.71
C ALA A 848 -44.95 -8.67 26.13
N ILE A 849 -46.01 -9.06 25.41
CA ILE A 849 -47.39 -8.71 25.71
C ILE A 849 -48.13 -10.00 26.05
N PRO A 850 -48.44 -10.27 27.33
CA PRO A 850 -49.18 -11.46 27.73
C PRO A 850 -50.60 -11.48 27.15
N SER A 851 -51.05 -12.67 26.76
CA SER A 851 -52.46 -12.94 26.45
C SER A 851 -53.31 -12.89 27.72
N THR A 852 -54.63 -12.68 27.59
CA THR A 852 -55.56 -12.73 28.72
C THR A 852 -55.42 -14.03 29.51
N GLY A 853 -55.15 -13.92 30.81
CA GLY A 853 -54.94 -15.07 31.70
C GLY A 853 -53.50 -15.57 31.80
N TYR A 854 -52.57 -14.95 31.08
CA TYR A 854 -51.13 -15.18 31.19
C TYR A 854 -50.40 -13.98 31.80
N GLU A 855 -49.25 -14.25 32.41
CA GLU A 855 -48.27 -13.26 32.85
C GLU A 855 -46.91 -13.58 32.20
N PHE A 856 -46.13 -12.54 31.91
CA PHE A 856 -44.75 -12.70 31.46
C PHE A 856 -43.87 -13.07 32.65
N THR A 857 -42.99 -14.05 32.46
CA THR A 857 -42.07 -14.52 33.52
C THR A 857 -40.63 -14.06 33.25
N ALA A 858 -40.07 -14.39 32.09
CA ALA A 858 -38.70 -14.06 31.73
C ALA A 858 -38.42 -14.16 30.22
N TRP A 859 -37.32 -13.53 29.80
CA TRP A 859 -36.59 -13.81 28.57
C TRP A 859 -35.54 -14.89 28.82
N ASP A 860 -35.43 -15.82 27.87
CA ASP A 860 -34.49 -16.95 27.87
C ASP A 860 -33.80 -17.02 26.48
N ASP A 861 -32.54 -17.45 26.41
CA ASP A 861 -31.76 -17.56 25.16
C ASP A 861 -31.77 -18.97 24.53
N GLY A 862 -32.57 -19.88 25.09
CA GLY A 862 -32.62 -21.31 24.75
C GLY A 862 -31.73 -22.19 25.63
N ILE A 863 -30.87 -21.59 26.46
CA ILE A 863 -29.97 -22.27 27.41
C ILE A 863 -30.27 -21.84 28.85
N ALA A 864 -30.48 -20.54 29.07
CA ALA A 864 -30.70 -19.97 30.39
C ALA A 864 -31.59 -18.71 30.37
N GLN A 865 -32.20 -18.46 31.53
CA GLN A 865 -32.95 -17.24 31.79
C GLN A 865 -31.99 -16.04 31.85
N ILE A 866 -32.14 -15.11 30.90
CA ILE A 866 -31.26 -13.93 30.76
C ILE A 866 -31.81 -12.67 31.43
N SER A 867 -33.14 -12.52 31.53
CA SER A 867 -33.75 -11.31 32.11
C SER A 867 -35.21 -11.51 32.50
N THR A 868 -35.63 -10.95 33.64
CA THR A 868 -37.05 -10.83 34.03
C THR A 868 -37.63 -9.45 33.74
N ALA A 869 -36.88 -8.56 33.08
CA ALA A 869 -37.36 -7.23 32.71
C ALA A 869 -38.29 -7.31 31.48
N ASN A 870 -39.36 -6.52 31.49
CA ASN A 870 -40.24 -6.35 30.35
C ASN A 870 -40.76 -4.90 30.32
N PRO A 871 -40.32 -4.06 29.37
CA PRO A 871 -39.37 -4.36 28.29
C PRO A 871 -37.94 -4.67 28.80
N TYR A 872 -37.18 -5.43 28.01
CA TYR A 872 -35.75 -5.71 28.23
C TYR A 872 -34.90 -5.04 27.14
N ALA A 873 -33.98 -4.17 27.54
CA ALA A 873 -33.06 -3.48 26.65
C ALA A 873 -31.62 -4.01 26.82
N PHE A 874 -30.93 -4.28 25.71
CA PHE A 874 -29.61 -4.92 25.68
C PHE A 874 -28.83 -4.56 24.40
N PRO A 875 -27.49 -4.58 24.42
CA PRO A 875 -26.68 -4.36 23.23
C PRO A 875 -26.71 -5.58 22.30
N ILE A 876 -26.73 -5.32 21.00
CA ILE A 876 -26.68 -6.35 19.94
C ILE A 876 -25.24 -6.53 19.47
N MET A 877 -24.63 -7.67 19.84
CA MET A 877 -23.23 -8.00 19.53
C MET A 877 -23.08 -9.14 18.51
N ASN A 878 -24.13 -9.93 18.30
CA ASN A 878 -24.18 -11.08 17.40
C ASN A 878 -25.64 -11.38 17.05
N ASP A 879 -25.88 -12.30 16.12
CA ASP A 879 -27.23 -12.82 15.86
C ASP A 879 -27.76 -13.52 17.13
N MET A 880 -29.00 -13.22 17.52
CA MET A 880 -29.59 -13.62 18.80
C MET A 880 -31.03 -14.08 18.62
N THR A 881 -31.39 -15.19 19.27
CA THR A 881 -32.77 -15.63 19.42
C THR A 881 -33.16 -15.57 20.89
N LEU A 882 -34.20 -14.81 21.25
CA LEU A 882 -34.72 -14.73 22.62
C LEU A 882 -36.16 -15.22 22.70
N SER A 883 -36.47 -16.02 23.72
CA SER A 883 -37.80 -16.55 23.99
C SER A 883 -38.45 -15.83 25.18
N ALA A 884 -39.60 -15.19 24.97
CA ALA A 884 -40.46 -14.75 26.07
C ALA A 884 -41.22 -15.95 26.63
N THR A 885 -41.03 -16.23 27.92
CA THR A 885 -41.74 -17.29 28.63
C THR A 885 -42.94 -16.70 29.37
N PHE A 886 -44.11 -17.31 29.20
CA PHE A 886 -45.36 -16.92 29.85
C PHE A 886 -45.89 -18.04 30.75
N SER A 887 -46.43 -17.70 31.92
CA SER A 887 -47.17 -18.62 32.81
C SER A 887 -48.63 -18.21 32.90
N LYS A 888 -49.53 -19.17 33.16
CA LYS A 888 -50.94 -18.84 33.43
C LYS A 888 -51.06 -18.23 34.82
N THR A 889 -51.76 -17.10 34.89
CA THR A 889 -52.14 -16.46 36.17
C THR A 889 -52.95 -17.42 37.05
N THR A 890 -52.97 -17.16 38.35
CA THR A 890 -53.73 -17.94 39.33
C THR A 890 -54.73 -17.07 40.08
N HIS A 891 -55.85 -17.67 40.48
CA HIS A 891 -56.96 -16.99 41.12
C HIS A 891 -57.48 -17.79 42.31
N THR A 892 -57.96 -17.09 43.33
CA THR A 892 -58.42 -17.68 44.59
C THR A 892 -59.95 -17.78 44.63
N ILE A 893 -60.44 -18.99 44.89
CA ILE A 893 -61.86 -19.27 45.12
C ILE A 893 -62.06 -19.54 46.61
N VAL A 894 -62.91 -18.75 47.26
CA VAL A 894 -63.25 -18.89 48.68
C VAL A 894 -64.73 -19.25 48.80
N LEU A 895 -65.03 -20.29 49.59
CA LEU A 895 -66.40 -20.74 49.85
C LEU A 895 -66.75 -20.55 51.33
N THR A 896 -67.96 -20.08 51.63
CA THR A 896 -68.50 -19.99 52.99
C THR A 896 -69.87 -20.63 53.10
N SER A 897 -70.24 -21.12 54.29
CA SER A 897 -71.59 -21.65 54.58
C SER A 897 -72.42 -20.62 55.34
N VAL A 898 -73.64 -20.33 54.85
CA VAL A 898 -74.53 -19.30 55.42
C VAL A 898 -75.91 -19.89 55.70
N PRO A 899 -76.35 -20.02 56.97
CA PRO A 899 -75.53 -19.89 58.19
C PRO A 899 -74.46 -20.99 58.27
N ILE A 900 -73.42 -20.77 59.07
CA ILE A 900 -72.30 -21.73 59.21
C ILE A 900 -72.71 -23.09 59.77
N THR A 901 -73.85 -23.17 60.48
CA THR A 901 -74.46 -24.43 60.96
C THR A 901 -75.27 -25.17 59.89
N GLY A 902 -75.51 -24.55 58.73
CA GLY A 902 -76.42 -25.06 57.70
C GLY A 902 -75.83 -26.16 56.82
N GLY A 903 -74.51 -26.30 56.75
CA GLY A 903 -73.83 -27.29 55.94
C GLY A 903 -72.32 -27.07 55.86
N THR A 904 -71.67 -27.83 54.99
CA THR A 904 -70.24 -27.72 54.69
C THR A 904 -70.01 -27.50 53.19
N THR A 905 -68.88 -26.88 52.85
CA THR A 905 -68.49 -26.56 51.47
C THR A 905 -67.12 -27.14 51.12
N THR A 906 -66.97 -27.73 49.95
CA THR A 906 -65.67 -28.17 49.39
C THR A 906 -65.44 -27.55 48.01
N GLY A 907 -64.18 -27.23 47.68
CA GLY A 907 -63.81 -26.56 46.42
C GLY A 907 -63.22 -25.15 46.57
N SER A 908 -62.80 -24.75 47.78
CA SER A 908 -61.95 -23.56 47.96
C SER A 908 -60.51 -23.88 47.59
N GLY A 909 -59.77 -22.90 47.06
CA GLY A 909 -58.35 -23.06 46.72
C GLY A 909 -57.84 -22.02 45.73
N VAL A 910 -56.57 -22.17 45.36
CA VAL A 910 -55.96 -21.42 44.25
C VAL A 910 -56.06 -22.26 42.98
N TYR A 911 -56.60 -21.68 41.92
CA TYR A 911 -56.86 -22.32 40.64
C TYR A 911 -56.13 -21.57 39.52
N THR A 912 -55.54 -22.29 38.57
CA THR A 912 -54.93 -21.70 37.37
C THR A 912 -56.01 -21.16 36.44
N TYR A 913 -55.76 -20.02 35.80
CA TYR A 913 -56.69 -19.40 34.85
C TYR A 913 -57.15 -20.39 33.76
N GLY A 914 -58.46 -20.39 33.49
CA GLY A 914 -59.09 -21.27 32.51
C GLY A 914 -59.34 -22.71 33.01
N THR A 915 -58.96 -23.06 34.24
CA THR A 915 -59.35 -24.35 34.85
C THR A 915 -60.76 -24.29 35.43
N THR A 916 -61.40 -25.45 35.60
CA THR A 916 -62.75 -25.54 36.17
C THR A 916 -62.67 -25.73 37.69
N ALA A 917 -63.19 -24.77 38.45
CA ALA A 917 -63.50 -24.98 39.87
C ALA A 917 -64.85 -25.71 39.99
N SER A 918 -64.95 -26.64 40.94
CA SER A 918 -66.17 -27.39 41.24
C SER A 918 -66.47 -27.26 42.73
N CYS A 919 -67.50 -26.47 43.05
CA CYS A 919 -67.89 -26.11 44.41
C CYS A 919 -69.07 -26.98 44.82
N VAL A 920 -68.97 -27.69 45.94
CA VAL A 920 -70.01 -28.61 46.43
C VAL A 920 -70.47 -28.18 47.82
N ALA A 921 -71.78 -27.98 47.96
CA ALA A 921 -72.45 -27.67 49.22
C ALA A 921 -73.20 -28.89 49.74
N THR A 922 -72.83 -29.37 50.93
CA THR A 922 -73.47 -30.51 51.60
C THR A 922 -74.27 -30.00 52.82
N PRO A 923 -75.63 -30.01 52.76
CA PRO A 923 -76.46 -29.58 53.88
C PRO A 923 -76.24 -30.42 55.14
N ALA A 924 -76.24 -29.75 56.28
CA ALA A 924 -76.36 -30.41 57.58
C ALA A 924 -77.74 -31.05 57.75
N VAL A 925 -77.86 -32.01 58.67
CA VAL A 925 -79.14 -32.59 59.04
C VAL A 925 -80.10 -31.48 59.46
N GLY A 926 -81.31 -31.48 58.88
CA GLY A 926 -82.32 -30.46 59.13
C GLY A 926 -82.30 -29.25 58.20
N TYR A 927 -81.31 -29.11 57.31
CA TYR A 927 -81.24 -28.04 56.32
C TYR A 927 -81.47 -28.53 54.88
N ASN A 928 -81.98 -27.64 54.05
CA ASN A 928 -81.93 -27.71 52.60
C ASN A 928 -80.87 -26.70 52.11
N PHE A 929 -80.10 -27.07 51.09
CA PHE A 929 -79.38 -26.08 50.29
C PHE A 929 -80.39 -25.24 49.50
N THR A 930 -80.19 -23.92 49.43
CA THR A 930 -81.03 -23.05 48.59
C THR A 930 -80.31 -22.68 47.31
N ASP A 931 -79.13 -22.08 47.43
CA ASP A 931 -78.38 -21.50 46.32
C ASP A 931 -76.93 -21.15 46.69
N TRP A 932 -76.08 -21.13 45.67
CA TRP A 932 -74.78 -20.47 45.68
C TRP A 932 -75.00 -19.00 45.34
N THR A 933 -74.47 -18.08 46.15
CA THR A 933 -74.52 -16.63 45.89
C THR A 933 -73.14 -15.99 45.89
N GLU A 934 -72.98 -14.91 45.14
CA GLU A 934 -71.84 -14.00 45.22
C GLU A 934 -72.39 -12.57 45.28
N ASN A 935 -71.94 -11.78 46.25
CA ASN A 935 -72.44 -10.40 46.48
C ASN A 935 -73.99 -10.30 46.45
N THR A 936 -74.67 -11.23 47.13
CA THR A 936 -76.14 -11.40 47.19
C THR A 936 -76.85 -11.86 45.90
N THR A 937 -76.13 -12.03 44.79
CA THR A 937 -76.71 -12.52 43.52
C THR A 937 -76.66 -14.04 43.46
N ALA A 938 -77.78 -14.70 43.16
CA ALA A 938 -77.87 -16.15 43.00
C ALA A 938 -77.19 -16.62 41.71
N LEU A 939 -76.30 -17.62 41.84
CA LEU A 939 -75.49 -18.18 40.75
C LEU A 939 -75.97 -19.58 40.32
N SER A 940 -76.40 -20.41 41.27
CA SER A 940 -76.85 -21.78 41.03
C SER A 940 -77.68 -22.30 42.20
N THR A 941 -78.80 -22.97 41.92
CA THR A 941 -79.60 -23.71 42.91
C THR A 941 -79.18 -25.18 43.04
N GLN A 942 -78.18 -25.62 42.26
CA GLN A 942 -77.61 -26.96 42.35
C GLN A 942 -76.51 -27.01 43.43
N GLN A 943 -76.52 -28.07 44.25
CA GLN A 943 -75.53 -28.27 45.32
C GLN A 943 -74.09 -28.27 44.79
N THR A 944 -73.89 -28.83 43.58
CA THR A 944 -72.64 -28.70 42.84
C THR A 944 -72.75 -27.55 41.84
N TYR A 945 -71.83 -26.60 41.92
CA TYR A 945 -71.68 -25.50 40.97
C TYR A 945 -70.26 -25.48 40.40
N SER A 946 -70.16 -25.68 39.09
CA SER A 946 -68.89 -25.69 38.36
C SER A 946 -68.81 -24.50 37.41
N PHE A 947 -67.66 -23.84 37.38
CA PHE A 947 -67.39 -22.70 36.51
C PHE A 947 -65.91 -22.63 36.12
N VAL A 948 -65.62 -21.98 34.99
CA VAL A 948 -64.25 -21.69 34.57
C VAL A 948 -63.72 -20.53 35.40
N VAL A 949 -62.53 -20.69 35.98
CA VAL A 949 -61.89 -19.67 36.81
C VAL A 949 -61.19 -18.65 35.92
N THR A 950 -61.67 -17.42 35.91
CA THR A 950 -61.10 -16.27 35.18
C THR A 950 -60.75 -15.09 36.07
N GLN A 951 -61.07 -15.17 37.37
CA GLN A 951 -60.85 -14.14 38.39
C GLN A 951 -61.06 -14.74 39.78
N ASP A 952 -60.66 -14.01 40.82
CA ASP A 952 -60.98 -14.35 42.22
C ASP A 952 -62.49 -14.26 42.47
N ARG A 953 -63.02 -15.16 43.30
CA ARG A 953 -64.46 -15.24 43.65
C ARG A 953 -64.70 -15.64 45.10
N ASN A 954 -65.74 -15.06 45.69
CA ASN A 954 -66.18 -15.32 47.07
C ASN A 954 -67.63 -15.81 47.04
N LEU A 955 -67.83 -17.11 47.22
CA LEU A 955 -69.14 -17.75 47.05
C LEU A 955 -69.71 -18.22 48.40
N ASN A 956 -70.98 -17.90 48.64
CA ASN A 956 -71.72 -18.35 49.82
C ASN A 956 -72.66 -19.47 49.43
N ALA A 957 -72.52 -20.64 50.07
CA ALA A 957 -73.52 -21.69 50.05
C ALA A 957 -74.59 -21.35 51.09
N ASN A 958 -75.79 -21.03 50.61
CA ASN A 958 -76.91 -20.68 51.46
C ASN A 958 -77.72 -21.93 51.83
N PHE A 959 -78.17 -21.99 53.09
CA PHE A 959 -78.93 -23.09 53.63
C PHE A 959 -80.15 -22.58 54.42
N ALA A 960 -81.32 -23.17 54.16
CA ALA A 960 -82.56 -22.91 54.89
C ALA A 960 -82.98 -24.14 55.71
N LEU A 961 -83.55 -23.94 56.90
CA LEU A 961 -84.12 -25.04 57.67
C LEU A 961 -85.26 -25.72 56.89
N LYS A 962 -85.29 -27.06 56.93
CA LYS A 962 -86.42 -27.84 56.42
C LYS A 962 -87.69 -27.45 57.16
N ASN A 963 -88.82 -27.47 56.46
CA ASN A 963 -90.13 -27.19 57.04
C ASN A 963 -90.95 -28.48 57.05
N TYR A 964 -91.62 -28.78 58.14
CA TYR A 964 -92.44 -29.98 58.31
C TYR A 964 -93.90 -29.63 58.58
N THR A 965 -94.80 -30.31 57.88
CA THR A 965 -96.24 -30.17 58.06
C THR A 965 -96.71 -31.15 59.11
N ILE A 966 -97.36 -30.62 60.14
CA ILE A 966 -98.05 -31.41 61.17
C ILE A 966 -99.55 -31.22 60.98
N THR A 967 -100.30 -32.31 60.85
CA THR A 967 -101.77 -32.24 60.78
C THR A 967 -102.41 -32.81 62.04
N THR A 968 -103.61 -32.30 62.36
CA THR A 968 -104.41 -32.77 63.50
C THR A 968 -105.88 -32.86 63.12
N THR A 969 -106.52 -34.00 63.34
CA THR A 969 -107.95 -34.20 63.06
C THR A 969 -108.69 -34.78 64.27
N ALA A 970 -110.01 -34.64 64.33
CA ALA A 970 -110.85 -35.18 65.41
C ALA A 970 -111.70 -36.37 64.91
N ALA A 971 -111.75 -37.46 65.67
CA ALA A 971 -112.48 -38.69 65.34
C ALA A 971 -113.34 -39.20 66.52
N PRO A 972 -114.68 -39.31 66.36
CA PRO A 972 -115.47 -38.71 65.29
C PRO A 972 -115.34 -37.18 65.31
N SER A 973 -115.52 -36.52 64.17
CA SER A 973 -115.37 -35.06 64.05
C SER A 973 -116.34 -34.25 64.93
N ALA A 974 -117.47 -34.84 65.31
CA ALA A 974 -118.39 -34.26 66.28
C ALA A 974 -117.87 -34.27 67.74
N GLY A 975 -116.85 -35.09 68.04
CA GLY A 975 -116.38 -35.34 69.40
C GLY A 975 -115.53 -34.23 70.03
N GLY A 976 -114.94 -33.35 69.22
CA GLY A 976 -114.10 -32.25 69.71
C GLY A 976 -113.39 -31.47 68.61
N SER A 977 -112.55 -30.53 69.02
CA SER A 977 -111.66 -29.77 68.14
C SER A 977 -110.19 -30.03 68.48
N THR A 978 -109.33 -29.90 67.48
CA THR A 978 -107.88 -30.06 67.59
C THR A 978 -107.16 -28.77 67.26
N SER A 979 -106.04 -28.51 67.92
CA SER A 979 -105.12 -27.43 67.59
C SER A 979 -103.66 -27.88 67.76
N GLY A 980 -102.73 -27.16 67.12
CA GLY A 980 -101.32 -27.53 67.04
C GLY A 980 -100.86 -28.01 65.66
N GLY A 981 -101.78 -28.29 64.73
CA GLY A 981 -101.44 -28.48 63.31
C GLY A 981 -100.93 -27.20 62.66
N GLY A 982 -100.00 -27.34 61.70
CA GLY A 982 -99.32 -26.22 61.04
C GLY A 982 -98.01 -26.63 60.36
N ASN A 983 -97.28 -25.65 59.81
CA ASN A 983 -95.93 -25.84 59.27
C ASN A 983 -94.90 -25.36 60.29
N TYR A 984 -93.91 -26.20 60.60
CA TYR A 984 -92.90 -25.96 61.61
C TYR A 984 -91.49 -26.19 61.07
N LEU A 985 -90.56 -25.25 61.31
CA LEU A 985 -89.16 -25.41 60.95
C LEU A 985 -88.52 -26.58 61.72
N HIS A 986 -87.55 -27.27 61.10
CA HIS A 986 -86.82 -28.38 61.70
C HIS A 986 -86.25 -27.99 63.07
N GLY A 987 -86.55 -28.81 64.08
CA GLY A 987 -86.15 -28.56 65.47
C GLY A 987 -87.13 -27.71 66.30
N SER A 988 -88.20 -27.17 65.69
CA SER A 988 -89.24 -26.44 66.44
C SER A 988 -90.06 -27.37 67.33
N THR A 989 -90.43 -26.90 68.53
CA THR A 989 -91.39 -27.62 69.38
C THR A 989 -92.82 -27.41 68.89
N VAL A 990 -93.53 -28.51 68.68
CA VAL A 990 -94.94 -28.60 68.29
C VAL A 990 -95.75 -28.96 69.53
N ASN A 991 -96.80 -28.19 69.83
CA ASN A 991 -97.71 -28.45 70.93
C ASN A 991 -99.09 -28.78 70.37
N LEU A 992 -99.55 -30.02 70.55
CA LEU A 992 -100.89 -30.44 70.17
C LEU A 992 -101.83 -30.32 71.37
N SER A 993 -103.08 -29.90 71.14
CA SER A 993 -104.13 -29.99 72.16
C SER A 993 -105.50 -30.33 71.57
N ALA A 994 -106.23 -31.18 72.27
CA ALA A 994 -107.58 -31.64 71.92
C ALA A 994 -108.59 -31.15 72.96
N SER A 995 -109.66 -30.50 72.48
CA SER A 995 -110.77 -30.00 73.31
C SER A 995 -112.04 -30.79 73.02
N THR A 996 -112.67 -31.33 74.06
CA THR A 996 -113.87 -32.17 73.99
C THR A 996 -115.14 -31.34 73.76
N ASN A 997 -116.00 -31.77 72.83
CA ASN A 997 -117.36 -31.25 72.72
C ASN A 997 -118.29 -31.88 73.77
N SER A 998 -119.39 -31.19 74.10
CA SER A 998 -120.35 -31.65 75.12
C SER A 998 -120.90 -33.05 74.82
N GLY A 999 -120.91 -33.92 75.82
CA GLY A 999 -121.34 -35.32 75.70
C GLY A 999 -120.25 -36.31 75.29
N TYR A 1000 -119.03 -35.83 75.01
CA TYR A 1000 -117.86 -36.65 74.65
C TYR A 1000 -116.71 -36.50 75.65
N SER A 1001 -115.91 -37.55 75.76
CA SER A 1001 -114.65 -37.62 76.52
C SER A 1001 -113.49 -37.88 75.56
N PHE A 1002 -112.35 -37.22 75.76
CA PHE A 1002 -111.12 -37.48 75.00
C PHE A 1002 -110.52 -38.81 75.44
N VAL A 1003 -110.07 -39.62 74.48
CA VAL A 1003 -109.52 -40.96 74.72
C VAL A 1003 -108.01 -40.96 74.56
N ASN A 1004 -107.51 -40.53 73.40
CA ASN A 1004 -106.09 -40.47 73.06
C ASN A 1004 -105.83 -39.71 71.75
N TRP A 1005 -104.56 -39.39 71.52
CA TRP A 1005 -104.00 -39.12 70.21
C TRP A 1005 -103.48 -40.42 69.60
N THR A 1006 -103.81 -40.67 68.33
CA THR A 1006 -103.18 -41.71 67.49
C THR A 1006 -102.45 -41.10 66.30
N GLU A 1007 -101.41 -41.79 65.83
CA GLU A 1007 -100.71 -41.50 64.57
C GLU A 1007 -100.60 -42.83 63.80
N SER A 1008 -100.93 -42.83 62.51
CA SER A 1008 -100.96 -44.06 61.68
C SER A 1008 -101.76 -45.23 62.29
N GLY A 1009 -102.76 -44.92 63.12
CA GLY A 1009 -103.59 -45.92 63.83
C GLY A 1009 -103.01 -46.44 65.16
N LEU A 1010 -101.78 -46.08 65.53
CA LEU A 1010 -101.14 -46.48 66.80
C LEU A 1010 -101.31 -45.42 67.88
N LEU A 1011 -101.39 -45.84 69.15
CA LEU A 1011 -101.47 -44.95 70.31
C LEU A 1011 -100.20 -44.10 70.41
N TYR A 1012 -100.35 -42.77 70.35
CA TYR A 1012 -99.25 -41.82 70.53
C TYR A 1012 -99.23 -41.22 71.93
N ALA A 1013 -100.35 -40.70 72.43
CA ALA A 1013 -100.45 -40.10 73.75
C ALA A 1013 -101.87 -40.20 74.33
N THR A 1014 -102.01 -40.44 75.64
CA THR A 1014 -103.31 -40.44 76.34
C THR A 1014 -103.66 -39.09 76.97
N ASN A 1015 -102.71 -38.15 77.07
CA ASN A 1015 -102.97 -36.80 77.53
C ASN A 1015 -103.59 -35.96 76.40
N SER A 1016 -104.57 -35.11 76.73
CA SER A 1016 -105.22 -34.22 75.75
C SER A 1016 -104.28 -33.18 75.16
N SER A 1017 -103.18 -32.85 75.86
CA SER A 1017 -102.09 -32.01 75.35
C SER A 1017 -100.76 -32.76 75.35
N VAL A 1018 -99.98 -32.62 74.26
CA VAL A 1018 -98.66 -33.28 74.09
C VAL A 1018 -97.71 -32.41 73.27
N SER A 1019 -96.43 -32.40 73.64
CA SER A 1019 -95.37 -31.65 72.97
C SER A 1019 -94.32 -32.57 72.35
N PHE A 1020 -93.85 -32.28 71.14
CA PHE A 1020 -92.74 -33.00 70.50
C PHE A 1020 -91.95 -32.09 69.55
N THR A 1021 -90.84 -32.58 68.99
CA THR A 1021 -89.98 -31.78 68.08
C THR A 1021 -90.29 -32.10 66.62
N ALA A 1022 -90.45 -31.07 65.78
CA ALA A 1022 -90.67 -31.21 64.34
C ALA A 1022 -89.38 -31.70 63.65
N THR A 1023 -89.30 -33.01 63.39
CA THR A 1023 -88.20 -33.67 62.66
C THR A 1023 -88.67 -34.40 61.39
N SER A 1024 -89.97 -34.51 61.17
CA SER A 1024 -90.63 -35.08 59.99
C SER A 1024 -92.06 -34.52 59.88
N ASN A 1025 -92.70 -34.70 58.73
CA ASN A 1025 -94.16 -34.54 58.63
C ASN A 1025 -94.84 -35.62 59.49
N ARG A 1026 -95.96 -35.27 60.16
CA ARG A 1026 -96.68 -36.17 61.08
C ARG A 1026 -98.17 -35.83 61.13
N ASP A 1027 -99.01 -36.87 61.16
CA ASP A 1027 -100.47 -36.74 61.07
C ASP A 1027 -101.16 -37.38 62.28
N PHE A 1028 -101.78 -36.54 63.12
CA PHE A 1028 -102.37 -36.97 64.39
C PHE A 1028 -103.91 -36.94 64.37
N ILE A 1029 -104.52 -37.91 65.05
CA ILE A 1029 -105.97 -38.02 65.22
C ILE A 1029 -106.29 -38.01 66.71
N ALA A 1030 -107.09 -37.05 67.16
CA ALA A 1030 -107.66 -37.00 68.50
C ALA A 1030 -108.95 -37.84 68.53
N ASN A 1031 -108.97 -38.92 69.31
CA ASN A 1031 -110.08 -39.85 69.40
C ASN A 1031 -110.98 -39.52 70.60
N PHE A 1032 -112.30 -39.60 70.41
CA PHE A 1032 -113.32 -39.21 71.41
C PHE A 1032 -114.42 -40.27 71.56
N SER A 1033 -114.93 -40.46 72.78
CA SER A 1033 -116.02 -41.42 73.12
C SER A 1033 -117.22 -40.74 73.77
N LYS A 1034 -118.45 -41.24 73.53
CA LYS A 1034 -119.72 -40.65 74.03
C LYS A 1034 -120.15 -41.29 75.38
N ASN A 1035 -120.71 -40.49 76.29
CA ASN A 1035 -121.01 -40.90 77.69
C ASN A 1035 -122.46 -41.40 77.91
N CYS A 1036 -122.70 -42.32 78.87
CA CYS A 1036 -124.02 -42.90 79.28
C CYS A 1036 -124.14 -43.08 80.83
N PRO A 1037 -125.35 -43.25 81.43
CA PRO A 1037 -125.55 -43.08 82.90
C PRO A 1037 -125.90 -44.34 83.77
N ASP A 1038 -125.63 -44.17 85.09
CA ASP A 1038 -126.25 -44.74 86.33
C ASP A 1038 -125.80 -46.07 87.05
N THR A 1039 -125.13 -45.89 88.22
CA THR A 1039 -125.24 -46.59 89.56
C THR A 1039 -125.05 -48.14 89.73
N LEU A 1040 -124.52 -48.77 90.82
CA LEU A 1040 -123.88 -48.39 92.12
C LEU A 1040 -123.22 -49.63 92.84
N HIS A 1041 -122.42 -49.41 93.91
CA HIS A 1041 -121.90 -50.33 94.98
C HIS A 1041 -120.78 -51.38 94.70
N LEU A 1042 -119.97 -51.90 95.67
CA LEU A 1042 -119.24 -51.35 96.86
C LEU A 1042 -118.35 -52.45 97.55
N ASN A 1043 -117.08 -52.16 97.93
CA ASN A 1043 -116.25 -52.78 99.03
C ASN A 1043 -115.94 -54.31 99.06
N ALA A 1044 -114.87 -54.85 99.68
CA ALA A 1044 -113.59 -54.37 100.28
C ALA A 1044 -112.65 -55.58 100.58
N ILE A 1045 -111.49 -55.36 101.26
CA ILE A 1045 -110.55 -56.32 101.95
C ILE A 1045 -109.41 -56.95 101.07
N THR A 1046 -108.12 -57.14 101.47
CA THR A 1046 -107.21 -56.64 102.56
C THR A 1046 -105.73 -57.15 102.37
N VAL A 1047 -104.71 -56.34 102.73
CA VAL A 1047 -103.34 -56.70 103.28
C VAL A 1047 -102.10 -57.13 102.42
N ASN A 1048 -100.98 -56.38 102.63
CA ASN A 1048 -99.53 -56.74 102.80
C ASN A 1048 -98.74 -57.50 101.69
N THR A 1049 -97.38 -57.53 101.59
CA THR A 1049 -96.15 -57.00 102.29
C THR A 1049 -94.94 -57.22 101.32
N ALA A 1050 -93.71 -56.66 101.40
CA ALA A 1050 -93.04 -55.59 102.17
C ALA A 1050 -91.62 -55.26 101.57
N PHE A 1051 -90.88 -54.34 102.21
CA PHE A 1051 -89.44 -54.01 102.03
C PHE A 1051 -88.52 -55.08 102.72
N PRO A 1052 -87.21 -55.27 102.39
CA PRO A 1052 -86.15 -54.26 102.64
C PRO A 1052 -84.85 -54.23 101.77
N ASP A 1053 -84.16 -53.08 101.87
CA ASP A 1053 -82.71 -52.81 102.04
C ASP A 1053 -81.54 -53.15 101.05
N TYR A 1054 -80.82 -52.05 100.75
CA TYR A 1054 -79.34 -51.84 100.71
C TYR A 1054 -78.43 -52.18 99.49
N GLU A 1055 -77.32 -51.43 99.47
CA GLU A 1055 -76.37 -51.12 98.37
C GLU A 1055 -75.44 -52.25 97.88
N ALA A 1056 -75.00 -52.20 96.61
CA ALA A 1056 -73.60 -51.90 96.22
C ALA A 1056 -73.28 -52.13 94.71
N LYS A 1057 -72.29 -51.37 94.21
CA LYS A 1057 -71.88 -51.09 92.82
C LYS A 1057 -71.43 -52.27 91.90
N ASN A 1058 -71.73 -52.07 90.59
CA ASN A 1058 -70.93 -52.34 89.37
C ASN A 1058 -70.48 -53.78 89.00
N ILE A 1059 -70.92 -54.25 87.82
CA ILE A 1059 -70.16 -54.30 86.53
C ILE A 1059 -71.13 -54.80 85.43
N ILE A 1060 -71.16 -54.17 84.24
CA ILE A 1060 -72.09 -54.51 83.15
C ILE A 1060 -71.49 -55.55 82.17
N LEU A 1061 -72.35 -56.47 81.74
CA LEU A 1061 -72.05 -57.65 80.92
C LEU A 1061 -72.18 -57.45 79.40
N SER A 1062 -71.60 -58.40 78.67
CA SER A 1062 -71.64 -58.66 77.21
C SER A 1062 -72.64 -59.82 76.92
N PRO A 1063 -72.52 -60.71 75.89
CA PRO A 1063 -72.10 -60.67 74.46
C PRO A 1063 -73.11 -61.41 73.50
N LEU A 1064 -72.66 -61.87 72.30
CA LEU A 1064 -73.16 -63.00 71.43
C LEU A 1064 -74.26 -62.71 70.35
N ARG A 1065 -74.36 -63.38 69.17
CA ARG A 1065 -73.42 -64.12 68.27
C ARG A 1065 -74.03 -64.37 66.84
N LYS A 1066 -73.20 -64.86 65.90
CA LYS A 1066 -73.34 -65.15 64.42
C LYS A 1066 -74.57 -65.90 63.84
N ALA A 1067 -74.91 -65.56 62.57
CA ALA A 1067 -75.54 -66.37 61.47
C ALA A 1067 -75.48 -65.58 60.10
N ILE A 1068 -75.80 -66.04 58.86
CA ILE A 1068 -75.54 -67.31 58.11
C ILE A 1068 -75.85 -67.19 56.56
N PHE A 1069 -75.11 -67.93 55.69
CA PHE A 1069 -75.32 -68.33 54.24
C PHE A 1069 -75.37 -67.34 53.01
N ILE A 1070 -75.45 -67.93 51.79
CA ILE A 1070 -74.90 -67.53 50.45
C ILE A 1070 -75.93 -67.72 49.30
N LEU A 1071 -75.83 -66.96 48.17
CA LEU A 1071 -76.00 -67.32 46.71
C LEU A 1071 -76.09 -66.01 45.84
N HIS A 1072 -75.30 -65.79 44.77
CA HIS A 1072 -75.53 -66.06 43.31
C HIS A 1072 -76.79 -65.37 42.69
N GLU A 1073 -76.85 -64.86 41.44
CA GLU A 1073 -75.85 -64.60 40.37
C GLU A 1073 -76.46 -63.60 39.30
N GLU A 1074 -75.65 -63.24 38.30
CA GLU A 1074 -75.87 -62.54 37.01
C GLU A 1074 -77.24 -62.05 36.41
N ASN A 1075 -77.10 -60.98 35.58
CA ASN A 1075 -77.66 -60.74 34.23
C ASN A 1075 -79.13 -60.25 33.93
N CYS A 1076 -79.19 -59.02 33.38
CA CYS A 1076 -79.85 -58.58 32.13
C CYS A 1076 -81.37 -58.72 31.80
N LYS A 1077 -81.94 -57.56 31.42
CA LYS A 1077 -82.99 -57.25 30.39
C LYS A 1077 -84.51 -57.32 30.68
N MET A 1078 -85.14 -56.20 30.31
CA MET A 1078 -86.50 -55.98 29.77
C MET A 1078 -87.75 -56.38 30.59
N SER A 1079 -88.52 -55.36 30.97
CA SER A 1079 -89.69 -54.91 30.18
C SER A 1079 -89.99 -53.44 30.42
#